data_AF-A0A316UTF2-F1
#
_entry.id   AF-A0A316UTF2-F1
#
_cell.length_a   1.000
_cell.length_b   1.000
_cell.length_c   1.000
_cell.angle_alpha   90.00
_cell.angle_beta   90.00
_cell.angle_gamma   90.00
#
_symmetry.space_group_name_H-M   'P 1'
#
loop_
_entity.id
_entity.type
_entity.pdbx_description
1 polymer ?
#
loop_
_entity_poly.entity_id
_entity_poly.type
_entity_poly.pdbx_seq_one_letter_code
_entity_poly.pdbx_strand_id
1 'polypeptide(L)'
;MQESLDEKAQAQAPPPPYRGDGRDSREYGLEYDDGQDLPMPATAADRAASRRWMLQMLLVGVTVYYIVMAYGRAAMSISWTRGGGCGHHHRFAPLPEDGQVDMSRAPIGKFIEHKCWSDLNLSSTFSCYRMAAPLDYTNTSDDRRASIALVKYPAGGGNTPRSDVLGSIFFNPGGPGGSGIGFLTAKSPSRGGLTAAYFDQIFEGRYDLLSFDPRAVGRTTPKANCFLDDDEGAYANEIFFEGSGLPHSSDHAIVKSIAHDNLISGVCKENKGEELTHVSTASVVNDMSLMRKAVGDKHLNYAGFSYGTVLGSYFADILPEEVGKFWLDGVVNVPNYQQGLWDDNVVDFEDVLSGFFTTCADAGVEHCPLATLLNDDEKQRGDKGAEILRDQTFDLLESLRDQPIAVLNASLPQMSTYIGLKAAIFSTMYAPSKWANFTKLLVEAHKGNHVPLVEASGITRLPHKPATDGANDQAQFSIMCGEALQYDEDWDEGDYKKFLDKLEKISPFGGELWVRDGAICQSAWKIRAKDTWRGSFNSTPANPILFGSNDYDPVTPLRAARKMRDSFRSNNKLFRIEKGYGHCTIAAPSKCGSKTVGDWFVRGVLPEEKEKVCQLDVPPYFPQPTADEETMSTLSMEERRQVEAAEAMQTVGEIMAEWRQTNGRRFKF
;
A
#
# COMPACT_ATOMS: atom_id res chain seq x y z
N MET A 1 -45.31 -14.45 -58.61
CA MET A 1 -45.27 -15.50 -57.56
C MET A 1 -44.29 -15.03 -56.48
N GLN A 2 -44.55 -13.95 -55.73
CA GLN A 2 -45.78 -13.50 -55.05
C GLN A 2 -46.01 -14.25 -53.72
N GLU A 3 -45.94 -13.43 -52.67
CA GLU A 3 -46.73 -13.42 -51.43
C GLU A 3 -46.34 -14.21 -50.16
N SER A 4 -46.36 -13.41 -49.09
CA SER A 4 -46.52 -13.70 -47.66
C SER A 4 -45.29 -14.29 -46.96
N LEU A 5 -44.79 -13.72 -45.86
CA LEU A 5 -45.54 -13.24 -44.71
C LEU A 5 -44.87 -12.01 -44.05
N ASP A 6 -45.65 -10.94 -43.94
CA ASP A 6 -45.52 -9.90 -42.91
C ASP A 6 -45.95 -10.48 -41.55
N GLU A 7 -45.28 -10.11 -40.45
CA GLU A 7 -45.79 -9.12 -39.48
C GLU A 7 -44.98 -9.08 -38.17
N LYS A 8 -44.76 -7.85 -37.67
CA LYS A 8 -44.45 -7.41 -36.29
C LYS A 8 -42.99 -7.27 -35.84
N ALA A 9 -42.42 -6.11 -36.19
CA ALA A 9 -41.55 -5.35 -35.29
C ALA A 9 -41.71 -3.84 -35.58
N GLN A 10 -42.30 -3.09 -34.64
CA GLN A 10 -42.23 -1.62 -34.63
C GLN A 10 -41.85 -1.10 -33.25
N ALA A 11 -40.94 -0.14 -33.31
CA ALA A 11 -40.22 0.54 -32.25
C ALA A 11 -41.11 1.30 -31.27
N GLN A 12 -40.65 1.41 -30.01
CA GLN A 12 -41.14 2.36 -29.02
C GLN A 12 -40.04 3.39 -28.70
N ALA A 13 -40.36 4.66 -28.94
CA ALA A 13 -39.71 5.84 -28.38
C ALA A 13 -40.60 6.41 -27.25
N PRO A 14 -40.05 7.13 -26.26
CA PRO A 14 -40.80 7.56 -25.08
C PRO A 14 -41.66 8.83 -25.30
N PRO A 15 -42.78 9.01 -24.56
CA PRO A 15 -43.67 10.18 -24.68
C PRO A 15 -43.32 11.34 -23.70
N PRO A 16 -43.83 12.57 -23.94
CA PRO A 16 -43.52 13.79 -23.19
C PRO A 16 -44.39 13.98 -21.90
N PRO A 17 -44.07 14.94 -21.01
CA PRO A 17 -44.65 14.99 -19.67
C PRO A 17 -46.04 15.67 -19.66
N TYR A 18 -46.96 15.10 -18.87
CA TYR A 18 -48.33 15.59 -18.71
C TYR A 18 -48.50 16.43 -17.45
N ARG A 19 -49.23 17.54 -17.61
CA ARG A 19 -49.66 18.50 -16.57
C ARG A 19 -50.69 17.86 -15.65
N GLY A 20 -50.53 18.07 -14.33
CA GLY A 20 -51.51 17.69 -13.33
C GLY A 20 -52.70 18.66 -13.28
N ASP A 21 -53.90 18.11 -13.15
CA ASP A 21 -55.10 18.81 -12.72
C ASP A 21 -55.82 17.96 -11.66
N GLY A 22 -55.95 18.56 -10.46
CA GLY A 22 -57.20 18.65 -9.70
C GLY A 22 -57.98 17.40 -9.25
N ARG A 23 -57.99 17.23 -7.91
CA ARG A 23 -59.09 16.70 -7.06
C ARG A 23 -59.27 15.17 -7.09
N ASP A 24 -59.57 14.46 -6.01
CA ASP A 24 -59.99 14.74 -4.63
C ASP A 24 -59.76 13.45 -3.81
N SER A 25 -59.92 13.55 -2.48
CA SER A 25 -60.22 12.50 -1.48
C SER A 25 -59.24 12.44 -0.30
N ARG A 26 -59.75 13.02 0.79
CA ARG A 26 -59.35 12.96 2.18
C ARG A 26 -59.40 11.52 2.69
N GLU A 27 -58.55 11.19 3.67
CA GLU A 27 -58.98 10.61 4.95
C GLU A 27 -57.84 10.58 6.01
N TYR A 28 -58.16 11.14 7.20
CA TYR A 28 -57.56 11.03 8.55
C TYR A 28 -56.07 11.39 8.78
N GLY A 29 -55.65 12.24 9.73
CA GLY A 29 -56.32 13.02 10.77
C GLY A 29 -55.29 13.70 11.71
N LEU A 30 -55.73 14.76 12.42
CA LEU A 30 -55.14 15.42 13.61
C LEU A 30 -53.82 16.20 13.37
N GLU A 31 -53.57 17.40 13.86
CA GLU A 31 -54.23 18.46 14.64
C GLU A 31 -53.21 19.63 14.60
N TYR A 32 -53.59 20.89 14.34
CA TYR A 32 -52.84 22.04 14.87
C TYR A 32 -53.67 23.33 14.81
N ASP A 33 -53.46 24.10 15.86
CA ASP A 33 -54.19 25.24 16.42
C ASP A 33 -54.42 26.43 15.47
N ASP A 34 -55.58 27.07 15.62
CA ASP A 34 -56.10 28.15 14.80
C ASP A 34 -55.79 29.49 15.49
N GLY A 35 -54.90 30.30 14.92
CA GLY A 35 -54.61 31.61 15.48
C GLY A 35 -53.46 32.35 14.81
N GLN A 36 -53.76 33.10 13.74
CA GLN A 36 -53.47 34.54 13.61
C GLN A 36 -53.72 35.05 12.18
N ASP A 37 -54.27 36.27 12.13
CA ASP A 37 -54.72 37.01 10.95
C ASP A 37 -53.68 37.15 9.82
N LEU A 38 -54.13 36.98 8.57
CA LEU A 38 -53.36 37.31 7.36
C LEU A 38 -53.38 38.84 7.09
N PRO A 39 -52.24 39.49 6.80
CA PRO A 39 -52.21 40.93 6.51
C PRO A 39 -52.54 41.25 5.04
N MET A 40 -53.22 42.40 4.86
CA MET A 40 -53.61 42.97 3.56
C MET A 40 -52.42 43.33 2.64
N PRO A 41 -52.61 43.39 1.31
CA PRO A 41 -51.53 43.65 0.36
C PRO A 41 -50.97 45.08 0.46
N ALA A 42 -49.64 45.17 0.40
CA ALA A 42 -48.86 46.40 0.55
C ALA A 42 -49.18 47.48 -0.50
N THR A 43 -49.27 48.73 -0.02
CA THR A 43 -49.65 49.89 -0.82
C THR A 43 -48.52 50.32 -1.78
N ALA A 44 -48.82 51.21 -2.73
CA ALA A 44 -47.81 51.74 -3.66
C ALA A 44 -46.68 52.51 -2.94
N ALA A 45 -46.94 53.04 -1.73
CA ALA A 45 -45.95 53.70 -0.89
C ALA A 45 -44.94 52.70 -0.31
N ASP A 46 -45.40 51.51 0.09
CA ASP A 46 -44.55 50.44 0.65
C ASP A 46 -43.59 49.86 -0.41
N ARG A 47 -44.04 49.80 -1.68
CA ARG A 47 -43.21 49.39 -2.82
C ARG A 47 -42.16 50.43 -3.21
N ALA A 48 -42.40 51.71 -2.95
CA ALA A 48 -41.42 52.77 -3.17
C ALA A 48 -40.37 52.80 -2.04
N ALA A 49 -40.77 52.53 -0.80
CA ALA A 49 -39.87 52.41 0.35
C ALA A 49 -38.94 51.19 0.21
N SER A 50 -39.45 50.04 -0.21
CA SER A 50 -38.63 48.83 -0.43
C SER A 50 -37.65 48.98 -1.60
N ARG A 51 -38.01 49.68 -2.68
CA ARG A 51 -37.07 50.02 -3.76
C ARG A 51 -35.97 50.98 -3.32
N ARG A 52 -36.30 51.98 -2.48
CA ARG A 52 -35.30 52.87 -1.88
C ARG A 52 -34.35 52.12 -0.95
N TRP A 53 -34.87 51.19 -0.16
CA TRP A 53 -34.08 50.36 0.74
C TRP A 53 -33.16 49.39 -0.01
N MET A 54 -33.65 48.75 -1.08
CA MET A 54 -32.82 47.91 -1.97
C MET A 54 -31.72 48.70 -2.69
N LEU A 55 -32.01 49.92 -3.16
CA LEU A 55 -31.01 50.80 -3.76
C LEU A 55 -29.95 51.26 -2.74
N GLN A 56 -30.34 51.52 -1.49
CA GLN A 56 -29.40 51.82 -0.40
C GLN A 56 -28.54 50.61 -0.05
N MET A 57 -29.10 49.39 0.00
CA MET A 57 -28.34 48.16 0.23
C MET A 57 -27.37 47.84 -0.91
N LEU A 58 -27.78 48.08 -2.16
CA LEU A 58 -26.88 47.96 -3.33
C LEU A 58 -25.74 48.99 -3.27
N LEU A 59 -26.02 50.24 -2.88
CA LEU A 59 -24.99 51.27 -2.71
C LEU A 59 -24.04 50.94 -1.56
N VAL A 60 -24.54 50.40 -0.45
CA VAL A 60 -23.70 49.91 0.67
C VAL A 60 -22.86 48.71 0.22
N GLY A 61 -23.44 47.74 -0.49
CA GLY A 61 -22.70 46.58 -1.01
C GLY A 61 -21.60 46.96 -2.01
N VAL A 62 -21.88 47.90 -2.92
CA VAL A 62 -20.87 48.42 -3.87
C VAL A 62 -19.80 49.22 -3.14
N THR A 63 -20.17 50.02 -2.14
CA THR A 63 -19.21 50.79 -1.33
C THR A 63 -18.33 49.88 -0.48
N VAL A 64 -18.88 48.83 0.13
CA VAL A 64 -18.12 47.79 0.86
C VAL A 64 -17.20 47.03 -0.10
N TYR A 65 -17.67 46.68 -1.30
CA TYR A 65 -16.82 46.05 -2.33
C TYR A 65 -15.64 46.94 -2.74
N TYR A 66 -15.87 48.23 -2.98
CA TYR A 66 -14.78 49.15 -3.31
C TYR A 66 -13.86 49.46 -2.13
N ILE A 67 -14.36 49.47 -0.89
CA ILE A 67 -13.54 49.56 0.33
C ILE A 67 -12.69 48.29 0.45
N VAL A 68 -13.25 47.09 0.31
CA VAL A 68 -12.50 45.83 0.37
C VAL A 68 -11.47 45.73 -0.75
N MET A 69 -11.77 46.21 -1.96
CA MET A 69 -10.81 46.24 -3.08
C MET A 69 -9.74 47.32 -2.91
N ALA A 70 -10.07 48.48 -2.34
CA ALA A 70 -9.11 49.55 -2.03
C ALA A 70 -8.18 49.16 -0.86
N TYR A 71 -8.71 48.54 0.19
CA TYR A 71 -7.92 47.99 1.30
C TYR A 71 -7.18 46.70 0.90
N GLY A 72 -7.71 45.89 -0.01
CA GLY A 72 -7.00 44.74 -0.59
C GLY A 72 -5.80 45.17 -1.42
N ARG A 73 -5.92 46.26 -2.20
CA ARG A 73 -4.79 46.85 -2.94
C ARG A 73 -3.80 47.59 -2.03
N ALA A 74 -4.25 48.23 -0.96
CA ALA A 74 -3.37 48.87 0.02
C ALA A 74 -2.64 47.86 0.93
N ALA A 75 -3.28 46.74 1.30
CA ALA A 75 -2.66 45.65 2.03
C ALA A 75 -1.62 44.90 1.18
N MET A 76 -1.85 44.77 -0.13
CA MET A 76 -0.85 44.25 -1.08
C MET A 76 0.33 45.21 -1.33
N SER A 77 0.17 46.51 -1.03
CA SER A 77 1.23 47.52 -1.23
C SER A 77 2.06 47.80 0.04
N ILE A 78 1.58 47.40 1.22
CA ILE A 78 2.22 47.73 2.50
C ILE A 78 2.92 46.52 3.15
N SER A 79 2.68 45.29 2.69
CA SER A 79 3.48 44.13 3.11
C SER A 79 4.73 43.86 2.25
N TRP A 80 5.04 44.75 1.29
CA TRP A 80 6.17 44.66 0.36
C TRP A 80 7.36 45.59 0.69
N THR A 81 7.58 45.92 1.96
CA THR A 81 8.78 46.72 2.35
C THR A 81 9.55 46.26 3.59
N ARG A 82 9.17 45.15 4.25
CA ARG A 82 10.02 44.48 5.24
C ARG A 82 9.82 42.97 5.24
N GLY A 83 10.39 42.32 4.22
CA GLY A 83 10.57 40.88 4.12
C GLY A 83 11.53 40.63 2.97
N GLY A 84 12.69 40.04 3.26
CA GLY A 84 13.76 39.81 2.29
C GLY A 84 13.26 39.10 1.03
N GLY A 85 13.81 39.51 -0.11
CA GLY A 85 13.31 39.15 -1.43
C GLY A 85 13.09 37.65 -1.64
N CYS A 86 12.00 37.33 -2.36
CA CYS A 86 11.88 36.12 -3.15
C CYS A 86 12.93 36.16 -4.28
N GLY A 87 14.18 35.90 -3.91
CA GLY A 87 15.16 35.41 -4.86
C GLY A 87 14.79 33.97 -5.19
N HIS A 88 14.58 33.70 -6.48
CA HIS A 88 14.71 32.36 -7.03
C HIS A 88 16.07 31.79 -6.61
N HIS A 89 16.04 31.06 -5.51
CA HIS A 89 17.13 30.22 -5.07
C HIS A 89 16.72 28.79 -5.40
N HIS A 90 17.22 28.29 -6.53
CA HIS A 90 17.67 26.92 -6.58
C HIS A 90 18.57 26.73 -5.36
N ARG A 91 18.02 26.18 -4.29
CA ARG A 91 18.78 25.78 -3.12
C ARG A 91 18.27 24.41 -2.73
N PHE A 92 19.10 23.45 -3.13
CA PHE A 92 19.51 22.25 -2.40
C PHE A 92 18.45 21.52 -1.58
N ALA A 93 18.53 20.18 -1.62
CA ALA A 93 17.96 19.32 -0.60
C ALA A 93 18.10 19.98 0.79
N PRO A 94 17.05 19.98 1.64
CA PRO A 94 17.13 20.59 2.95
C PRO A 94 18.42 20.14 3.65
N LEU A 95 19.15 21.11 4.21
CA LEU A 95 20.32 20.82 5.03
C LEU A 95 19.92 19.78 6.08
N PRO A 96 20.77 18.79 6.37
CA PRO A 96 20.34 17.69 7.21
C PRO A 96 20.03 18.14 8.64
N GLU A 97 19.00 17.56 9.23
CA GLU A 97 18.78 17.59 10.68
C GLU A 97 20.02 17.01 11.41
N ASP A 98 20.23 17.47 12.65
CA ASP A 98 21.41 17.20 13.48
C ASP A 98 21.87 15.73 13.40
N GLY A 99 23.06 15.50 12.82
CA GLY A 99 23.77 14.21 12.83
C GLY A 99 23.90 13.47 11.50
N GLN A 100 23.42 13.99 10.36
CA GLN A 100 23.65 13.33 9.06
C GLN A 100 24.98 13.75 8.40
N VAL A 101 25.61 12.80 7.71
CA VAL A 101 26.78 13.06 6.85
C VAL A 101 26.34 13.80 5.59
N ASP A 102 27.09 14.82 5.17
CA ASP A 102 26.86 15.52 3.89
C ASP A 102 27.10 14.56 2.71
N MET A 103 26.02 13.98 2.20
CA MET A 103 26.06 13.03 1.10
C MET A 103 26.23 13.70 -0.27
N SER A 104 26.10 15.03 -0.37
CA SER A 104 26.28 15.76 -1.63
C SER A 104 27.73 15.72 -2.14
N ARG A 105 28.69 15.46 -1.24
CA ARG A 105 30.12 15.36 -1.55
C ARG A 105 30.73 14.02 -1.17
N ALA A 106 29.93 13.10 -0.63
CA ALA A 106 30.38 11.77 -0.26
C ALA A 106 30.87 10.97 -1.48
N PRO A 107 31.93 10.14 -1.34
CA PRO A 107 32.35 9.24 -2.41
C PRO A 107 31.21 8.33 -2.88
N ILE A 108 31.03 8.19 -4.20
CA ILE A 108 30.03 7.28 -4.78
C ILE A 108 30.32 5.85 -4.33
N GLY A 109 29.28 5.11 -3.96
CA GLY A 109 29.38 3.67 -3.71
C GLY A 109 30.11 3.29 -2.43
N LYS A 110 30.37 4.25 -1.52
CA LYS A 110 30.93 3.97 -0.20
C LYS A 110 29.82 3.96 0.85
N PHE A 111 29.79 2.91 1.67
CA PHE A 111 28.95 2.90 2.87
C PHE A 111 29.56 3.79 3.94
N ILE A 112 28.79 4.78 4.36
CA ILE A 112 29.13 5.70 5.43
C ILE A 112 28.23 5.37 6.60
N GLU A 113 28.84 5.04 7.74
CA GLU A 113 28.12 4.72 8.96
C GLU A 113 27.24 5.90 9.38
N HIS A 114 26.02 5.57 9.79
CA HIS A 114 24.99 6.52 10.16
C HIS A 114 24.34 6.05 11.45
N LYS A 115 24.03 6.97 12.35
CA LYS A 115 23.26 6.64 13.55
C LYS A 115 21.90 6.07 13.12
N CYS A 116 21.53 4.89 13.59
CA CYS A 116 20.22 4.35 13.25
C CYS A 116 19.09 5.30 13.65
N TRP A 117 18.06 5.38 12.81
CA TRP A 117 16.92 6.27 13.01
C TRP A 117 16.17 5.90 14.29
N SER A 118 15.97 6.88 15.16
CA SER A 118 15.47 6.66 16.53
C SER A 118 14.02 6.20 16.58
N ASP A 119 13.22 6.58 15.59
CA ASP A 119 11.82 6.20 15.45
C ASP A 119 11.63 4.69 15.20
N LEU A 120 12.65 4.02 14.64
CA LEU A 120 12.61 2.57 14.43
C LEU A 120 12.88 1.75 15.70
N ASN A 121 13.39 2.37 16.77
CA ASN A 121 13.77 1.71 18.03
C ASN A 121 14.53 0.38 17.81
N LEU A 122 15.57 0.43 16.96
CA LEU A 122 16.31 -0.76 16.57
C LEU A 122 17.16 -1.31 17.72
N SER A 123 17.25 -2.64 17.79
CA SER A 123 18.25 -3.31 18.63
C SER A 123 19.66 -2.82 18.28
N SER A 124 20.55 -2.80 19.28
CA SER A 124 21.98 -2.52 19.12
C SER A 124 22.71 -3.47 18.16
N THR A 125 22.10 -4.60 17.81
CA THR A 125 22.59 -5.53 16.80
C THR A 125 22.60 -4.93 15.38
N PHE A 126 21.72 -3.97 15.09
CA PHE A 126 21.67 -3.36 13.76
C PHE A 126 22.72 -2.26 13.58
N SER A 127 23.24 -2.15 12.36
CA SER A 127 24.06 -1.01 11.92
C SER A 127 23.38 -0.32 10.74
N CYS A 128 23.42 1.00 10.71
CA CYS A 128 22.78 1.80 9.66
C CYS A 128 23.82 2.55 8.85
N TYR A 129 23.54 2.73 7.56
CA TYR A 129 24.46 3.35 6.63
C TYR A 129 23.72 4.30 5.67
N ARG A 130 24.49 5.25 5.13
CA ARG A 130 24.16 6.01 3.93
C ARG A 130 25.14 5.64 2.82
N MET A 131 24.67 5.63 1.58
CA MET A 131 25.53 5.49 0.39
C MET A 131 25.17 6.57 -0.62
N ALA A 132 26.16 7.32 -1.11
CA ALA A 132 25.95 8.23 -2.23
C ALA A 132 25.92 7.46 -3.55
N ALA A 133 24.94 7.75 -4.38
CA ALA A 133 24.84 7.30 -5.77
C ALA A 133 24.62 8.50 -6.71
N PRO A 134 25.05 8.46 -7.99
CA PRO A 134 24.69 9.48 -8.97
C PRO A 134 23.18 9.69 -9.00
N LEU A 135 22.70 10.93 -9.00
CA LEU A 135 21.27 11.16 -9.20
C LEU A 135 20.87 10.74 -10.62
N ASP A 136 21.69 11.06 -11.63
CA ASP A 136 21.46 10.69 -13.02
C ASP A 136 22.60 9.77 -13.54
N TYR A 137 22.29 8.51 -13.80
CA TYR A 137 23.25 7.58 -14.43
C TYR A 137 23.43 7.81 -15.94
N THR A 138 22.52 8.55 -16.58
CA THR A 138 22.57 8.84 -18.02
C THR A 138 23.39 10.11 -18.33
N ASN A 139 23.69 10.92 -17.32
CA ASN A 139 24.46 12.15 -17.45
C ASN A 139 25.59 12.21 -16.41
N THR A 140 26.80 11.78 -16.81
CA THR A 140 27.97 11.79 -15.92
C THR A 140 28.50 13.18 -15.56
N SER A 141 28.01 14.25 -16.22
CA SER A 141 28.33 15.63 -15.85
C SER A 141 27.45 16.16 -14.72
N ASP A 142 26.35 15.47 -14.41
CA ASP A 142 25.51 15.78 -13.25
C ASP A 142 26.22 15.30 -11.97
N ASP A 143 26.58 16.24 -11.10
CA ASP A 143 27.28 15.96 -9.85
C ASP A 143 26.33 15.70 -8.66
N ARG A 144 25.03 15.82 -8.89
CA ARG A 144 24.01 15.59 -7.86
C ARG A 144 23.92 14.11 -7.50
N ARG A 145 23.47 13.86 -6.27
CA ARG A 145 23.52 12.54 -5.66
C ARG A 145 22.19 12.16 -5.02
N ALA A 146 21.85 10.89 -5.14
CA ALA A 146 20.91 10.23 -4.24
C ALA A 146 21.66 9.75 -2.98
N SER A 147 21.04 9.89 -1.81
CA SER A 147 21.54 9.42 -0.52
C SER A 147 20.74 8.19 -0.11
N ILE A 148 21.24 7.02 -0.52
CA ILE A 148 20.56 5.75 -0.28
C ILE A 148 20.71 5.36 1.19
N ALA A 149 19.60 5.07 1.84
CA ALA A 149 19.54 4.61 3.21
C ALA A 149 19.60 3.07 3.26
N LEU A 150 20.44 2.53 4.16
CA LEU A 150 20.60 1.09 4.34
C LEU A 150 20.62 0.70 5.82
N VAL A 151 20.23 -0.54 6.08
CA VAL A 151 20.35 -1.20 7.37
C VAL A 151 21.02 -2.56 7.18
N LYS A 152 21.82 -2.96 8.17
CA LYS A 152 22.52 -4.25 8.22
C LYS A 152 22.20 -4.97 9.53
N TYR A 153 21.82 -6.23 9.40
CA TYR A 153 21.83 -7.22 10.47
C TYR A 153 23.05 -8.15 10.26
N PRO A 154 24.04 -8.15 11.16
CA PRO A 154 25.22 -8.99 11.02
C PRO A 154 24.87 -10.47 11.15
N ALA A 155 25.60 -11.30 10.40
CA ALA A 155 25.43 -12.75 10.37
C ALA A 155 25.39 -13.37 11.80
N GLY A 156 24.37 -14.17 12.10
CA GLY A 156 24.21 -14.80 13.42
C GLY A 156 23.96 -13.79 14.54
N GLY A 157 23.44 -12.60 14.22
CA GLY A 157 23.33 -11.47 15.16
C GLY A 157 24.69 -10.95 15.64
N GLY A 158 25.75 -11.16 14.85
CA GLY A 158 27.13 -10.82 15.22
C GLY A 158 27.90 -11.93 15.92
N ASN A 159 27.28 -13.09 16.14
CA ASN A 159 27.93 -14.23 16.78
C ASN A 159 28.70 -15.14 15.81
N THR A 160 28.47 -15.00 14.49
CA THR A 160 29.18 -15.81 13.49
C THR A 160 30.58 -15.25 13.25
N PRO A 161 31.66 -16.06 13.38
CA PRO A 161 33.02 -15.63 13.08
C PRO A 161 33.13 -15.13 11.63
N ARG A 162 33.92 -14.06 11.40
CA ARG A 162 34.01 -13.47 10.05
C ARG A 162 34.52 -14.45 8.99
N SER A 163 35.34 -15.43 9.36
CA SER A 163 35.80 -16.51 8.48
C SER A 163 34.68 -17.40 7.95
N ASP A 164 33.55 -17.45 8.67
CA ASP A 164 32.43 -18.33 8.37
C ASP A 164 31.32 -17.60 7.61
N VAL A 165 31.38 -16.26 7.52
CA VAL A 165 30.42 -15.46 6.76
C VAL A 165 30.64 -15.63 5.25
N LEU A 166 29.62 -16.07 4.54
CA LEU A 166 29.63 -16.41 3.11
C LEU A 166 29.47 -15.20 2.18
N GLY A 167 29.08 -14.04 2.72
CA GLY A 167 28.88 -12.79 1.98
C GLY A 167 27.70 -12.00 2.55
N SER A 168 27.06 -11.21 1.70
CA SER A 168 25.88 -10.43 2.02
C SER A 168 24.66 -10.86 1.21
N ILE A 169 23.46 -10.74 1.78
CA ILE A 169 22.17 -10.88 1.07
C ILE A 169 21.44 -9.54 1.18
N PHE A 170 21.05 -8.99 0.03
CA PHE A 170 20.23 -7.78 -0.03
C PHE A 170 18.74 -8.14 -0.16
N PHE A 171 17.90 -7.53 0.66
CA PHE A 171 16.46 -7.75 0.67
C PHE A 171 15.71 -6.58 0.04
N ASN A 172 14.59 -6.86 -0.62
CA ASN A 172 13.62 -5.84 -1.01
C ASN A 172 12.18 -6.38 -0.89
N PRO A 173 11.27 -5.68 -0.17
CA PRO A 173 9.92 -6.15 0.08
C PRO A 173 8.95 -5.95 -1.09
N GLY A 174 9.33 -5.16 -2.09
CA GLY A 174 8.45 -4.75 -3.17
C GLY A 174 7.63 -3.49 -2.87
N GLY A 175 6.34 -3.53 -3.22
CA GLY A 175 5.50 -2.35 -3.43
C GLY A 175 5.14 -2.21 -4.91
N PRO A 176 5.77 -1.31 -5.70
CA PRO A 176 6.92 -0.44 -5.37
C PRO A 176 6.61 0.60 -4.30
N GLY A 177 7.64 1.22 -3.74
CA GLY A 177 7.49 2.17 -2.63
C GLY A 177 7.65 1.57 -1.23
N GLY A 178 7.76 0.24 -1.08
CA GLY A 178 7.98 -0.39 0.22
C GLY A 178 9.38 -0.10 0.78
N SER A 179 9.45 0.33 2.05
CA SER A 179 10.73 0.52 2.75
C SER A 179 11.40 -0.83 3.04
N GLY A 180 12.57 -1.06 2.45
CA GLY A 180 13.37 -2.23 2.74
C GLY A 180 13.90 -2.23 4.17
N ILE A 181 14.24 -1.05 4.71
CA ILE A 181 14.66 -0.92 6.11
C ILE A 181 13.51 -1.33 7.03
N GLY A 182 12.31 -0.81 6.80
CA GLY A 182 11.12 -1.17 7.56
C GLY A 182 10.83 -2.67 7.49
N PHE A 183 10.95 -3.28 6.33
CA PHE A 183 10.76 -4.72 6.16
C PHE A 183 11.73 -5.57 6.99
N LEU A 184 13.04 -5.31 6.87
CA LEU A 184 14.04 -6.14 7.54
C LEU A 184 14.01 -5.97 9.07
N THR A 185 13.62 -4.78 9.54
CA THR A 185 13.56 -4.43 10.96
C THR A 185 12.20 -4.70 11.60
N ALA A 186 11.17 -5.05 10.82
CA ALA A 186 9.84 -5.35 11.32
C ALA A 186 9.85 -6.53 12.31
N LYS A 187 9.05 -6.41 13.36
CA LYS A 187 8.71 -7.51 14.29
C LYS A 187 7.35 -8.08 13.88
N SER A 188 7.23 -9.40 13.84
CA SER A 188 6.00 -10.11 13.51
C SER A 188 5.84 -11.31 14.44
N PRO A 189 4.81 -11.36 15.31
CA PRO A 189 4.53 -12.51 16.15
C PRO A 189 4.38 -13.81 15.35
N SER A 190 3.69 -13.73 14.20
CA SER A 190 3.54 -14.84 13.26
C SER A 190 4.86 -15.40 12.68
N ARG A 191 5.96 -14.65 12.79
CA ARG A 191 7.31 -15.08 12.38
C ARG A 191 8.23 -15.38 13.57
N GLY A 192 7.70 -15.40 14.79
CA GLY A 192 8.46 -15.63 16.01
C GLY A 192 9.40 -14.48 16.39
N GLY A 193 9.12 -13.25 15.92
CA GLY A 193 9.89 -12.05 16.29
C GLY A 193 10.38 -11.23 15.10
N LEU A 194 11.66 -10.88 15.10
CA LEU A 194 12.28 -9.98 14.13
C LEU A 194 12.43 -10.63 12.74
N THR A 195 12.02 -9.96 11.67
CA THR A 195 12.14 -10.44 10.28
C THR A 195 13.58 -10.80 9.91
N ALA A 196 14.57 -9.97 10.29
CA ALA A 196 15.98 -10.30 10.08
C ALA A 196 16.40 -11.61 10.77
N ALA A 197 15.94 -11.87 12.01
CA ALA A 197 16.28 -13.09 12.74
C ALA A 197 15.64 -14.34 12.10
N TYR A 198 14.40 -14.22 11.63
CA TYR A 198 13.72 -15.28 10.87
C TYR A 198 14.53 -15.68 9.63
N PHE A 199 14.99 -14.70 8.84
CA PHE A 199 15.82 -14.98 7.67
C PHE A 199 17.22 -15.47 8.05
N ASP A 200 17.85 -14.90 9.09
CA ASP A 200 19.16 -15.34 9.58
C ASP A 200 19.14 -16.83 9.95
N GLN A 201 18.04 -17.31 10.53
CA GLN A 201 17.83 -18.74 10.80
C GLN A 201 17.78 -19.59 9.52
N ILE A 202 17.07 -19.13 8.48
CA ILE A 202 17.02 -19.82 7.17
C ILE A 202 18.43 -19.91 6.54
N PHE A 203 19.22 -18.86 6.73
CA PHE A 203 20.58 -18.75 6.21
C PHE A 203 21.65 -19.25 7.18
N GLU A 204 21.26 -19.93 8.26
CA GLU A 204 22.13 -20.53 9.28
C GLU A 204 23.14 -19.54 9.89
N GLY A 205 22.78 -18.26 9.97
CA GLY A 205 23.66 -17.20 10.46
C GLY A 205 24.89 -16.97 9.60
N ARG A 206 24.88 -17.38 8.32
CA ARG A 206 26.06 -17.38 7.43
C ARG A 206 26.18 -16.15 6.53
N TYR A 207 25.23 -15.23 6.56
CA TYR A 207 25.21 -14.04 5.70
C TYR A 207 24.97 -12.78 6.51
N ASP A 208 25.65 -11.70 6.14
CA ASP A 208 25.21 -10.37 6.54
C ASP A 208 23.90 -10.06 5.80
N LEU A 209 22.83 -9.73 6.51
CA LEU A 209 21.54 -9.39 5.90
C LEU A 209 21.45 -7.87 5.79
N LEU A 210 21.34 -7.37 4.56
CA LEU A 210 21.20 -5.95 4.29
C LEU A 210 19.87 -5.66 3.62
N SER A 211 19.33 -4.49 3.89
CA SER A 211 18.20 -3.97 3.15
C SER A 211 18.36 -2.47 2.98
N PHE A 212 17.68 -1.92 1.98
CA PHE A 212 17.79 -0.52 1.61
C PHE A 212 16.43 0.02 1.22
N ASP A 213 16.26 1.33 1.40
CA ASP A 213 15.13 2.03 0.82
C ASP A 213 15.52 2.47 -0.61
N PRO A 214 14.79 2.06 -1.66
CA PRO A 214 15.06 2.52 -3.03
C PRO A 214 14.97 4.04 -3.17
N ARG A 215 15.36 4.54 -4.34
CA ARG A 215 15.24 5.97 -4.66
C ARG A 215 13.83 6.47 -4.41
N ALA A 216 13.73 7.62 -3.74
CA ALA A 216 12.48 8.27 -3.35
C ALA A 216 11.59 7.52 -2.33
N VAL A 217 12.04 6.37 -1.84
CA VAL A 217 11.36 5.56 -0.83
C VAL A 217 11.91 5.81 0.56
N GLY A 218 11.03 5.85 1.55
CA GLY A 218 11.34 5.87 2.97
C GLY A 218 12.41 6.91 3.34
N ARG A 219 13.57 6.43 3.79
CA ARG A 219 14.66 7.27 4.30
C ARG A 219 15.66 7.71 3.24
N THR A 220 15.54 7.21 2.01
CA THR A 220 16.40 7.63 0.90
C THR A 220 15.99 9.01 0.40
N THR A 221 16.97 9.87 0.11
CA THR A 221 16.72 11.22 -0.43
C THR A 221 17.30 11.38 -1.84
N PRO A 222 16.66 12.20 -2.71
CA PRO A 222 15.42 12.96 -2.50
C PRO A 222 14.18 12.06 -2.27
N LYS A 223 13.25 12.46 -1.40
CA LYS A 223 12.00 11.71 -1.12
C LYS A 223 10.94 11.98 -2.19
N ALA A 224 10.03 11.03 -2.41
CA ALA A 224 8.86 11.21 -3.29
C ALA A 224 7.75 12.07 -2.67
N ASN A 225 7.90 12.60 -1.45
CA ASN A 225 6.86 13.41 -0.84
C ASN A 225 6.67 14.70 -1.65
N CYS A 226 5.52 14.77 -2.34
CA CYS A 226 5.13 15.86 -3.21
C CYS A 226 4.40 16.99 -2.47
N PHE A 227 3.93 16.74 -1.26
CA PHE A 227 3.18 17.70 -0.46
C PHE A 227 4.13 18.55 0.38
N LEU A 228 3.66 19.73 0.80
CA LEU A 228 4.42 20.71 1.57
C LEU A 228 4.72 20.18 2.98
N ASP A 229 3.76 19.47 3.57
CA ASP A 229 3.86 18.85 4.89
C ASP A 229 2.98 17.59 4.99
N ASP A 230 3.05 16.93 6.15
CA ASP A 230 2.31 15.69 6.40
C ASP A 230 0.80 15.92 6.52
N ASP A 231 0.35 17.10 6.96
CA ASP A 231 -1.07 17.44 7.09
C ASP A 231 -1.71 17.56 5.69
N GLU A 232 -1.04 18.21 4.74
CA GLU A 232 -1.50 18.30 3.34
C GLU A 232 -1.55 16.91 2.69
N GLY A 233 -0.54 16.08 2.93
CA GLY A 233 -0.53 14.70 2.43
C GLY A 233 -1.64 13.83 3.04
N ALA A 234 -1.91 13.99 4.34
CA ALA A 234 -3.03 13.31 5.00
C ALA A 234 -4.37 13.74 4.41
N TYR A 235 -4.58 15.04 4.20
CA TYR A 235 -5.78 15.58 3.57
C TYR A 235 -5.96 15.05 2.14
N ALA A 236 -4.90 14.98 1.34
CA ALA A 236 -4.96 14.41 -0.01
C ALA A 236 -5.37 12.93 0.00
N ASN A 237 -4.94 12.15 1.00
CA ASN A 237 -5.36 10.77 1.18
C ASN A 237 -6.82 10.66 1.64
N GLU A 238 -7.27 11.54 2.54
CA GLU A 238 -8.66 11.59 3.00
C GLU A 238 -9.62 11.84 1.83
N ILE A 239 -9.27 12.72 0.89
CA ILE A 239 -10.04 12.94 -0.34
C ILE A 239 -10.23 11.64 -1.13
N PHE A 240 -9.23 10.74 -1.14
CA PHE A 240 -9.37 9.45 -1.82
C PHE A 240 -10.35 8.53 -1.10
N PHE A 241 -10.10 8.26 0.19
CA PHE A 241 -10.85 7.25 0.95
C PHE A 241 -12.29 7.66 1.26
N GLU A 242 -12.54 8.95 1.46
CA GLU A 242 -13.87 9.48 1.81
C GLU A 242 -14.58 10.19 0.65
N GLY A 243 -13.83 10.61 -0.38
CA GLY A 243 -14.34 11.43 -1.48
C GLY A 243 -14.44 10.73 -2.83
N SER A 244 -13.31 10.25 -3.36
CA SER A 244 -13.19 9.69 -4.72
C SER A 244 -13.56 8.21 -4.79
N GLY A 245 -13.02 7.41 -3.87
CA GLY A 245 -13.37 6.02 -3.66
C GLY A 245 -12.97 5.04 -4.76
N LEU A 246 -13.44 3.80 -4.58
CA LEU A 246 -13.34 2.74 -5.57
C LEU A 246 -14.45 2.87 -6.61
N PRO A 247 -14.28 2.39 -7.85
CA PRO A 247 -15.22 2.60 -8.95
C PRO A 247 -16.71 2.34 -8.65
N HIS A 248 -17.04 1.36 -7.82
CA HIS A 248 -18.42 1.03 -7.46
C HIS A 248 -18.89 1.70 -6.17
N SER A 249 -18.10 2.60 -5.56
CA SER A 249 -18.51 3.28 -4.33
C SER A 249 -19.57 4.38 -4.57
N SER A 250 -19.69 4.91 -5.80
CA SER A 250 -20.76 5.83 -6.21
C SER A 250 -20.78 6.03 -7.73
N ASP A 251 -21.88 6.58 -8.28
CA ASP A 251 -22.00 6.95 -9.71
C ASP A 251 -20.93 7.91 -10.22
N HIS A 252 -20.29 8.66 -9.32
CA HIS A 252 -19.25 9.64 -9.64
C HIS A 252 -17.84 9.18 -9.24
N ALA A 253 -17.67 7.95 -8.76
CA ALA A 253 -16.39 7.50 -8.20
C ALA A 253 -15.26 7.52 -9.24
N ILE A 254 -15.52 7.02 -10.46
CA ILE A 254 -14.50 6.99 -11.53
C ILE A 254 -14.03 8.39 -11.90
N VAL A 255 -14.94 9.33 -12.16
CA VAL A 255 -14.56 10.71 -12.52
C VAL A 255 -13.84 11.44 -11.38
N LYS A 256 -14.21 11.16 -10.14
CA LYS A 256 -13.50 11.68 -8.97
C LYS A 256 -12.13 11.02 -8.77
N SER A 257 -11.98 9.73 -9.06
CA SER A 257 -10.68 9.04 -9.04
C SER A 257 -9.75 9.67 -10.07
N ILE A 258 -10.20 9.88 -11.30
CA ILE A 258 -9.41 10.54 -12.35
C ILE A 258 -9.03 11.98 -11.92
N ALA A 259 -9.96 12.73 -11.33
CA ALA A 259 -9.67 14.08 -10.84
C ALA A 259 -8.65 14.07 -9.68
N HIS A 260 -8.77 13.12 -8.76
CA HIS A 260 -7.81 12.92 -7.66
C HIS A 260 -6.44 12.53 -8.18
N ASP A 261 -6.36 11.58 -9.11
CA ASP A 261 -5.10 11.14 -9.70
C ASP A 261 -4.42 12.29 -10.47
N ASN A 262 -5.19 13.16 -11.13
CA ASN A 262 -4.68 14.40 -11.74
C ASN A 262 -4.17 15.40 -10.69
N LEU A 263 -4.85 15.54 -9.54
CA LEU A 263 -4.39 16.35 -8.43
C LEU A 263 -3.03 15.85 -7.92
N ILE A 264 -2.90 14.55 -7.63
CA ILE A 264 -1.64 13.97 -7.14
C ILE A 264 -0.52 14.14 -8.18
N SER A 265 -0.78 13.81 -9.45
CA SER A 265 0.18 13.95 -10.56
C SER A 265 0.63 15.41 -10.74
N GLY A 266 -0.32 16.36 -10.69
CA GLY A 266 -0.05 17.80 -10.83
C GLY A 266 0.83 18.34 -9.70
N VAL A 267 0.45 18.09 -8.45
CA VAL A 267 1.23 18.50 -7.27
C VAL A 267 2.64 17.91 -7.31
N CYS A 268 2.76 16.61 -7.63
CA CYS A 268 4.07 15.98 -7.79
C CYS A 268 4.90 16.61 -8.90
N LYS A 269 4.29 16.95 -10.04
CA LYS A 269 5.00 17.55 -11.17
C LYS A 269 5.52 18.94 -10.82
N GLU A 270 4.73 19.73 -10.09
CA GLU A 270 5.12 21.08 -9.66
C GLU A 270 6.22 21.05 -8.60
N ASN A 271 6.10 20.17 -7.59
CA ASN A 271 6.96 20.20 -6.41
C ASN A 271 8.20 19.29 -6.51
N LYS A 272 8.14 18.21 -7.29
CA LYS A 272 9.15 17.14 -7.37
C LYS A 272 9.40 16.59 -8.77
N GLY A 273 8.87 17.26 -9.80
CA GLY A 273 8.84 16.72 -11.16
C GLY A 273 10.22 16.38 -11.72
N GLU A 274 11.27 17.08 -11.31
CA GLU A 274 12.64 16.83 -11.76
C GLU A 274 13.26 15.62 -11.05
N GLU A 275 13.22 15.59 -9.72
CA GLU A 275 13.77 14.51 -8.90
C GLU A 275 13.10 13.16 -9.21
N LEU A 276 11.78 13.17 -9.41
CA LEU A 276 11.01 11.97 -9.71
C LEU A 276 11.29 11.39 -11.10
N THR A 277 12.01 12.10 -11.98
CA THR A 277 12.49 11.50 -13.24
C THR A 277 13.66 10.51 -13.05
N HIS A 278 14.22 10.43 -11.84
CA HIS A 278 15.43 9.67 -11.53
C HIS A 278 15.20 8.41 -10.66
N VAL A 279 13.94 7.96 -10.54
CA VAL A 279 13.53 6.92 -9.57
C VAL A 279 13.21 5.57 -10.20
N SER A 280 13.57 5.36 -11.47
CA SER A 280 13.26 4.11 -12.18
C SER A 280 13.91 2.87 -11.56
N THR A 281 13.34 1.70 -11.87
CA THR A 281 13.89 0.40 -11.50
C THR A 281 15.32 0.23 -12.06
N ALA A 282 15.58 0.72 -13.28
CA ALA A 282 16.92 0.70 -13.88
C ALA A 282 17.95 1.51 -13.07
N SER A 283 17.57 2.68 -12.56
CA SER A 283 18.43 3.49 -11.69
C SER A 283 18.74 2.75 -10.39
N VAL A 284 17.75 2.08 -9.80
CA VAL A 284 17.94 1.28 -8.57
C VAL A 284 18.83 0.06 -8.81
N VAL A 285 18.76 -0.60 -9.98
CA VAL A 285 19.69 -1.69 -10.34
C VAL A 285 21.15 -1.22 -10.34
N ASN A 286 21.42 -0.02 -10.85
CA ASN A 286 22.77 0.57 -10.79
C ASN A 286 23.20 0.83 -9.34
N ASP A 287 22.29 1.30 -8.48
CA ASP A 287 22.56 1.45 -7.05
C ASP A 287 22.89 0.11 -6.39
N MET A 288 22.16 -0.96 -6.70
CA MET A 288 22.43 -2.31 -6.20
C MET A 288 23.82 -2.82 -6.61
N SER A 289 24.30 -2.50 -7.81
CA SER A 289 25.67 -2.80 -8.23
C SER A 289 26.71 -2.04 -7.41
N LEU A 290 26.45 -0.77 -7.08
CA LEU A 290 27.31 -0.01 -6.17
C LEU A 290 27.32 -0.62 -4.76
N MET A 291 26.16 -1.02 -4.24
CA MET A 291 26.06 -1.66 -2.92
C MET A 291 26.83 -2.98 -2.87
N ARG A 292 26.70 -3.82 -3.90
CA ARG A 292 27.48 -5.06 -4.05
C ARG A 292 28.98 -4.79 -3.95
N LYS A 293 29.47 -3.78 -4.68
CA LYS A 293 30.89 -3.38 -4.65
C LYS A 293 31.28 -2.87 -3.26
N ALA A 294 30.42 -2.11 -2.59
CA ALA A 294 30.66 -1.53 -1.28
C ALA A 294 30.89 -2.60 -0.19
N VAL A 295 30.14 -3.71 -0.25
CA VAL A 295 30.30 -4.84 0.69
C VAL A 295 31.43 -5.80 0.30
N GLY A 296 32.05 -5.60 -0.86
CA GLY A 296 33.18 -6.40 -1.35
C GLY A 296 32.78 -7.73 -2.00
N ASP A 297 31.49 -7.95 -2.28
CA ASP A 297 31.02 -9.20 -2.87
C ASP A 297 31.24 -9.21 -4.38
N LYS A 298 31.69 -10.34 -4.94
CA LYS A 298 31.91 -10.49 -6.40
C LYS A 298 30.59 -10.48 -7.17
N HIS A 299 29.59 -11.17 -6.64
CA HIS A 299 28.24 -11.27 -7.19
C HIS A 299 27.24 -10.78 -6.14
N LEU A 300 26.12 -10.20 -6.56
CA LEU A 300 25.05 -9.80 -5.66
C LEU A 300 24.27 -11.06 -5.23
N ASN A 301 24.07 -11.29 -3.94
CA ASN A 301 23.03 -12.22 -3.47
C ASN A 301 21.81 -11.40 -3.04
N TYR A 302 20.62 -11.86 -3.43
CA TYR A 302 19.41 -11.03 -3.36
C TYR A 302 18.17 -11.86 -3.06
N ALA A 303 17.32 -11.33 -2.18
CA ALA A 303 15.98 -11.85 -1.90
C ALA A 303 14.95 -10.74 -2.16
N GLY A 304 14.19 -10.88 -3.25
CA GLY A 304 13.18 -9.91 -3.67
C GLY A 304 11.79 -10.48 -3.55
N PHE A 305 10.88 -9.73 -2.95
CA PHE A 305 9.48 -10.10 -2.77
C PHE A 305 8.59 -9.16 -3.59
N SER A 306 7.51 -9.67 -4.20
CA SER A 306 6.55 -8.82 -4.91
C SER A 306 7.21 -7.99 -6.01
N TYR A 307 7.00 -6.66 -6.08
CA TYR A 307 7.79 -5.75 -6.95
C TYR A 307 9.32 -5.90 -6.80
N GLY A 308 9.84 -6.36 -5.66
CA GLY A 308 11.25 -6.72 -5.50
C GLY A 308 11.71 -7.80 -6.49
N THR A 309 10.80 -8.62 -7.01
CA THR A 309 11.05 -9.55 -8.12
C THR A 309 11.21 -8.85 -9.48
N VAL A 310 10.60 -7.69 -9.68
CA VAL A 310 10.86 -6.81 -10.83
C VAL A 310 12.28 -6.29 -10.74
N LEU A 311 12.70 -5.75 -9.58
CA LEU A 311 14.09 -5.31 -9.35
C LEU A 311 15.11 -6.44 -9.60
N GLY A 312 14.86 -7.63 -9.07
CA GLY A 312 15.72 -8.80 -9.28
C GLY A 312 15.79 -9.22 -10.75
N SER A 313 14.65 -9.22 -11.45
CA SER A 313 14.59 -9.56 -12.88
C SER A 313 15.29 -8.52 -13.76
N TYR A 314 15.12 -7.23 -13.46
CA TYR A 314 15.86 -6.16 -14.12
C TYR A 314 17.36 -6.29 -13.88
N PHE A 315 17.79 -6.56 -12.64
CA PHE A 315 19.20 -6.77 -12.34
C PHE A 315 19.76 -7.95 -13.15
N ALA A 316 19.02 -9.06 -13.21
CA ALA A 316 19.44 -10.24 -13.96
C ALA A 316 19.50 -10.02 -15.48
N ASP A 317 18.71 -9.10 -16.03
CA ASP A 317 18.72 -8.77 -17.46
C ASP A 317 19.76 -7.71 -17.82
N ILE A 318 19.93 -6.68 -16.98
CA ILE A 318 20.88 -5.56 -17.20
C ILE A 318 22.31 -5.96 -16.85
N LEU A 319 22.51 -6.65 -15.72
CA LEU A 319 23.81 -7.03 -15.16
C LEU A 319 23.92 -8.55 -14.92
N PRO A 320 23.70 -9.40 -15.94
CA PRO A 320 23.64 -10.86 -15.77
C PRO A 320 24.92 -11.43 -15.14
N GLU A 321 26.07 -10.87 -15.43
CA GLU A 321 27.38 -11.30 -14.90
C GLU A 321 27.55 -11.03 -13.39
N GLU A 322 26.80 -10.08 -12.84
CA GLU A 322 26.85 -9.73 -11.41
C GLU A 322 25.86 -10.54 -10.57
N VAL A 323 25.03 -11.41 -11.18
CA VAL A 323 24.04 -12.22 -10.46
C VAL A 323 24.72 -13.34 -9.66
N GLY A 324 24.47 -13.36 -8.35
CA GLY A 324 24.87 -14.41 -7.42
C GLY A 324 23.69 -15.30 -7.06
N LYS A 325 23.42 -15.49 -5.77
CA LYS A 325 22.28 -16.31 -5.32
C LYS A 325 21.03 -15.45 -5.19
N PHE A 326 20.10 -15.64 -6.11
CA PHE A 326 18.83 -14.92 -6.12
C PHE A 326 17.69 -15.83 -5.65
N TRP A 327 16.80 -15.26 -4.84
CA TRP A 327 15.47 -15.78 -4.55
C TRP A 327 14.42 -14.71 -4.84
N LEU A 328 13.57 -14.98 -5.82
CA LEU A 328 12.48 -14.09 -6.23
C LEU A 328 11.15 -14.74 -5.83
N ASP A 329 10.43 -14.13 -4.89
CA ASP A 329 9.25 -14.70 -4.24
C ASP A 329 8.02 -13.81 -4.45
N GLY A 330 6.86 -14.38 -4.76
CA GLY A 330 5.68 -13.60 -5.19
C GLY A 330 6.01 -12.83 -6.47
N VAL A 331 6.10 -13.57 -7.58
CA VAL A 331 6.79 -13.10 -8.78
C VAL A 331 5.88 -12.31 -9.69
N VAL A 332 6.28 -11.09 -10.02
CA VAL A 332 5.58 -10.22 -10.98
C VAL A 332 5.93 -10.64 -12.42
N ASN A 333 4.92 -10.67 -13.30
CA ASN A 333 5.13 -10.82 -14.74
C ASN A 333 5.69 -9.50 -15.31
N VAL A 334 7.02 -9.41 -15.40
CA VAL A 334 7.70 -8.15 -15.78
C VAL A 334 7.24 -7.58 -17.13
N PRO A 335 7.06 -8.38 -18.21
CA PRO A 335 6.46 -7.87 -19.44
C PRO A 335 5.04 -7.29 -19.31
N ASN A 336 4.25 -7.74 -18.32
CA ASN A 336 2.94 -7.14 -18.04
C ASN A 336 3.12 -5.83 -17.27
N TYR A 337 3.94 -5.85 -16.22
CA TYR A 337 4.32 -4.66 -15.44
C TYR A 337 4.79 -3.49 -16.33
N GLN A 338 5.65 -3.77 -17.32
CA GLN A 338 6.17 -2.74 -18.24
C GLN A 338 5.09 -2.07 -19.10
N GLN A 339 3.94 -2.73 -19.31
CA GLN A 339 2.81 -2.11 -20.02
C GLN A 339 2.09 -1.06 -19.14
N GLY A 340 2.36 -1.02 -17.84
CA GLY A 340 1.66 -0.15 -16.90
C GLY A 340 0.17 -0.51 -16.77
N LEU A 341 -0.17 -1.78 -16.96
CA LEU A 341 -1.55 -2.28 -16.87
C LEU A 341 -1.79 -3.11 -15.60
N TRP A 342 -0.86 -3.97 -15.20
CA TRP A 342 -1.00 -4.83 -14.01
C TRP A 342 -2.25 -5.72 -14.02
N ASP A 343 -2.76 -6.07 -15.21
CA ASP A 343 -4.05 -6.73 -15.37
C ASP A 343 -3.99 -8.25 -15.14
N ASP A 344 -2.80 -8.84 -15.04
CA ASP A 344 -2.65 -10.25 -14.69
C ASP A 344 -2.44 -10.51 -13.19
N ASN A 345 -2.36 -9.45 -12.36
CA ASN A 345 -2.24 -9.55 -10.91
C ASN A 345 -3.53 -10.04 -10.23
N VAL A 346 -4.70 -9.75 -10.82
CA VAL A 346 -6.02 -10.01 -10.20
C VAL A 346 -6.48 -11.47 -10.29
N VAL A 347 -5.78 -12.30 -11.06
CA VAL A 347 -6.25 -13.61 -11.51
C VAL A 347 -6.60 -14.56 -10.37
N ASP A 348 -5.72 -14.69 -9.37
CA ASP A 348 -5.90 -15.67 -8.29
C ASP A 348 -6.66 -15.07 -7.09
N PHE A 349 -7.12 -13.81 -7.17
CA PHE A 349 -7.76 -13.12 -6.04
C PHE A 349 -9.07 -13.82 -5.61
N GLU A 350 -9.94 -14.17 -6.56
CA GLU A 350 -11.20 -14.88 -6.26
C GLU A 350 -10.94 -16.26 -5.64
N ASP A 351 -9.86 -16.94 -6.05
CA ASP A 351 -9.50 -18.25 -5.50
C ASP A 351 -9.05 -18.14 -4.04
N VAL A 352 -8.31 -17.09 -3.69
CA VAL A 352 -7.93 -16.80 -2.29
C VAL A 352 -9.15 -16.43 -1.47
N LEU A 353 -10.05 -15.61 -2.01
CA LEU A 353 -11.29 -15.22 -1.34
C LEU A 353 -12.22 -16.42 -1.11
N SER A 354 -12.37 -17.29 -2.12
CA SER A 354 -13.09 -18.55 -2.00
C SER A 354 -12.44 -19.47 -0.96
N GLY A 355 -11.10 -19.56 -0.96
CA GLY A 355 -10.32 -20.28 0.03
C GLY A 355 -10.57 -19.81 1.47
N PHE A 356 -10.68 -18.50 1.70
CA PHE A 356 -11.01 -17.93 3.01
C PHE A 356 -12.35 -18.45 3.55
N PHE A 357 -13.41 -18.40 2.74
CA PHE A 357 -14.74 -18.86 3.18
C PHE A 357 -14.83 -20.38 3.29
N THR A 358 -14.22 -21.11 2.35
CA THR A 358 -14.20 -22.58 2.35
C THR A 358 -13.49 -23.11 3.59
N THR A 359 -12.27 -22.63 3.84
CA THR A 359 -11.49 -23.05 5.01
C THR A 359 -12.10 -22.58 6.33
N CYS A 360 -12.80 -21.43 6.36
CA CYS A 360 -13.57 -21.01 7.52
C CYS A 360 -14.74 -21.96 7.81
N ALA A 361 -15.54 -22.32 6.79
CA ALA A 361 -16.67 -23.22 6.95
C ALA A 361 -16.21 -24.62 7.40
N ASP A 362 -15.16 -25.15 6.79
CA ASP A 362 -14.57 -26.45 7.16
C ASP A 362 -14.00 -26.45 8.58
N ALA A 363 -13.43 -25.33 9.03
CA ALA A 363 -12.86 -25.21 10.37
C ALA A 363 -13.92 -25.11 11.48
N GLY A 364 -15.15 -24.68 11.14
CA GLY A 364 -16.26 -24.57 12.08
C GLY A 364 -16.06 -23.51 13.16
N VAL A 365 -17.01 -23.41 14.09
CA VAL A 365 -17.08 -22.32 15.10
C VAL A 365 -15.89 -22.29 16.08
N GLU A 366 -15.19 -23.40 16.27
CA GLU A 366 -14.04 -23.50 17.17
C GLU A 366 -12.84 -22.69 16.65
N HIS A 367 -12.71 -22.63 15.33
CA HIS A 367 -11.54 -22.08 14.65
C HIS A 367 -11.89 -20.90 13.74
N CYS A 368 -13.14 -20.80 13.28
CA CYS A 368 -13.66 -19.68 12.52
C CYS A 368 -14.91 -19.09 13.20
N PRO A 369 -14.78 -18.00 13.96
CA PRO A 369 -15.90 -17.27 14.54
C PRO A 369 -17.01 -16.90 13.54
N LEU A 370 -16.69 -16.64 12.28
CA LEU A 370 -17.70 -16.31 11.25
C LEU A 370 -18.66 -17.48 10.99
N ALA A 371 -18.26 -18.72 11.23
CA ALA A 371 -19.13 -19.89 11.13
C ALA A 371 -20.28 -19.89 12.17
N THR A 372 -20.27 -18.97 13.16
CA THR A 372 -21.40 -18.77 14.07
C THR A 372 -22.63 -18.19 13.39
N LEU A 373 -22.48 -17.61 12.18
CA LEU A 373 -23.59 -17.11 11.38
C LEU A 373 -24.34 -18.22 10.61
N LEU A 374 -23.81 -19.44 10.59
CA LEU A 374 -24.45 -20.60 9.97
C LEU A 374 -25.38 -21.29 10.98
N ASN A 375 -26.52 -21.80 10.50
CA ASN A 375 -27.35 -22.72 11.27
C ASN A 375 -26.77 -24.15 11.25
N ASP A 376 -27.34 -25.05 12.06
CA ASP A 376 -26.79 -26.41 12.23
C ASP A 376 -26.84 -27.26 10.96
N ASP A 377 -27.82 -27.04 10.08
CA ASP A 377 -27.91 -27.70 8.77
C ASP A 377 -26.85 -27.17 7.79
N GLU A 378 -26.56 -25.87 7.84
CA GLU A 378 -25.57 -25.20 6.98
C GLU A 378 -24.14 -25.55 7.37
N LYS A 379 -23.85 -25.68 8.67
CA LYS A 379 -22.55 -26.15 9.18
C LYS A 379 -22.18 -27.53 8.65
N GLN A 380 -23.18 -28.37 8.32
CA GLN A 380 -22.95 -29.71 7.77
C GLN A 380 -22.78 -29.73 6.25
N ARG A 381 -22.92 -28.59 5.57
CA ARG A 381 -22.90 -28.48 4.11
C ARG A 381 -21.71 -27.63 3.64
N GLY A 382 -20.49 -28.09 3.89
CA GLY A 382 -19.19 -27.42 3.58
C GLY A 382 -19.27 -26.28 2.56
N ASP A 383 -19.35 -26.61 1.26
CA ASP A 383 -19.39 -25.63 0.17
C ASP A 383 -20.55 -24.63 0.28
N LYS A 384 -21.75 -25.10 0.63
CA LYS A 384 -22.92 -24.24 0.79
C LYS A 384 -22.80 -23.33 2.01
N GLY A 385 -22.18 -23.81 3.08
CA GLY A 385 -21.85 -23.00 4.25
C GLY A 385 -20.88 -21.88 3.87
N ALA A 386 -19.84 -22.19 3.10
CA ALA A 386 -18.90 -21.19 2.58
C ALA A 386 -19.58 -20.14 1.70
N GLU A 387 -20.49 -20.55 0.80
CA GLU A 387 -21.31 -19.63 -0.01
C GLU A 387 -22.14 -18.68 0.86
N ILE A 388 -22.80 -19.19 1.90
CA ILE A 388 -23.60 -18.35 2.81
C ILE A 388 -22.74 -17.35 3.58
N LEU A 389 -21.56 -17.76 4.07
CA LEU A 389 -20.63 -16.84 4.75
C LEU A 389 -20.14 -15.75 3.80
N ARG A 390 -19.86 -16.11 2.55
CA ARG A 390 -19.50 -15.15 1.50
C ARG A 390 -20.63 -14.17 1.26
N ASP A 391 -21.83 -14.67 1.00
CA ASP A 391 -23.00 -13.85 0.67
C ASP A 391 -23.32 -12.87 1.81
N GLN A 392 -23.31 -13.33 3.06
CA GLN A 392 -23.52 -12.45 4.21
C GLN A 392 -22.43 -11.38 4.33
N THR A 393 -21.16 -11.73 4.12
CA THR A 393 -20.06 -10.75 4.15
C THR A 393 -20.22 -9.71 3.04
N PHE A 394 -20.67 -10.14 1.86
CA PHE A 394 -20.90 -9.27 0.72
C PHE A 394 -22.16 -8.41 0.92
N ASP A 395 -23.23 -8.93 1.49
CA ASP A 395 -24.41 -8.15 1.88
C ASP A 395 -24.03 -7.03 2.86
N LEU A 396 -23.18 -7.34 3.85
CA LEU A 396 -22.62 -6.32 4.74
C LEU A 396 -21.82 -5.27 3.96
N LEU A 397 -20.94 -5.69 3.05
CA LEU A 397 -20.16 -4.78 2.21
C LEU A 397 -21.06 -3.85 1.38
N GLU A 398 -22.03 -4.42 0.67
CA GLU A 398 -22.97 -3.66 -0.17
C GLU A 398 -23.84 -2.72 0.68
N SER A 399 -24.24 -3.11 1.89
CA SER A 399 -24.97 -2.24 2.81
C SER A 399 -24.17 -0.98 3.22
N LEU A 400 -22.85 -1.11 3.37
CA LEU A 400 -21.96 0.00 3.70
C LEU A 400 -21.69 0.94 2.52
N ARG A 401 -21.99 0.52 1.29
CA ARG A 401 -21.99 1.42 0.12
C ARG A 401 -23.20 2.35 0.17
N ASP A 402 -24.37 1.79 0.45
CA ASP A 402 -25.62 2.54 0.41
C ASP A 402 -25.82 3.38 1.68
N GLN A 403 -25.40 2.86 2.83
CA GLN A 403 -25.54 3.48 4.15
C GLN A 403 -24.27 3.25 5.00
N PRO A 404 -23.23 4.10 4.86
CA PRO A 404 -22.07 4.05 5.74
C PRO A 404 -22.47 4.33 7.19
N ILE A 405 -21.77 3.71 8.14
CA ILE A 405 -22.15 3.73 9.57
C ILE A 405 -21.21 4.65 10.35
N ALA A 406 -21.78 5.60 11.09
CA ALA A 406 -21.02 6.46 12.01
C ALA A 406 -20.56 5.67 13.25
N VAL A 407 -19.27 5.73 13.56
CA VAL A 407 -18.65 5.04 14.70
C VAL A 407 -18.06 6.07 15.66
N LEU A 408 -18.87 6.47 16.65
CA LEU A 408 -18.55 7.58 17.55
C LEU A 408 -17.62 7.21 18.71
N ASN A 409 -17.58 5.93 19.06
CA ASN A 409 -16.87 5.38 20.23
C ASN A 409 -15.58 4.62 19.88
N ALA A 410 -15.10 4.75 18.65
CA ALA A 410 -13.72 4.38 18.32
C ALA A 410 -12.73 5.39 18.95
N SER A 411 -11.47 5.00 19.01
CA SER A 411 -10.33 5.81 19.48
C SER A 411 -10.29 7.16 18.80
N LEU A 412 -10.69 7.20 17.53
CA LEU A 412 -11.06 8.40 16.79
C LEU A 412 -12.43 8.19 16.16
N PRO A 413 -13.37 9.14 16.34
CA PRO A 413 -14.64 9.10 15.63
C PRO A 413 -14.42 9.04 14.12
N GLN A 414 -15.01 8.05 13.46
CA GLN A 414 -14.86 7.79 12.02
C GLN A 414 -16.08 7.04 11.47
N MET A 415 -16.02 6.64 10.20
CA MET A 415 -17.10 5.90 9.54
C MET A 415 -16.64 4.50 9.13
N SER A 416 -17.55 3.52 9.24
CA SER A 416 -17.41 2.24 8.57
C SER A 416 -17.96 2.40 7.15
N THR A 417 -17.13 2.19 6.13
CA THR A 417 -17.46 2.47 4.73
C THR A 417 -17.24 1.25 3.84
N TYR A 418 -17.85 1.25 2.64
CA TYR A 418 -17.62 0.26 1.59
C TYR A 418 -16.12 0.08 1.28
N ILE A 419 -15.44 1.20 1.05
CA ILE A 419 -14.01 1.23 0.70
C ILE A 419 -13.18 0.67 1.85
N GLY A 420 -13.50 1.05 3.09
CA GLY A 420 -12.79 0.56 4.27
C GLY A 420 -12.91 -0.95 4.47
N LEU A 421 -14.12 -1.51 4.34
CA LEU A 421 -14.31 -2.97 4.44
C LEU A 421 -13.64 -3.70 3.26
N LYS A 422 -13.74 -3.16 2.03
CA LYS A 422 -13.10 -3.75 0.86
C LYS A 422 -11.57 -3.79 0.99
N ALA A 423 -10.96 -2.71 1.48
CA ALA A 423 -9.54 -2.63 1.80
C ALA A 423 -9.14 -3.61 2.92
N ALA A 424 -9.99 -3.78 3.95
CA ALA A 424 -9.74 -4.75 5.02
C ALA A 424 -9.78 -6.20 4.51
N ILE A 425 -10.71 -6.55 3.62
CA ILE A 425 -10.76 -7.85 2.95
C ILE A 425 -9.47 -8.07 2.15
N PHE A 426 -9.06 -7.10 1.32
CA PHE A 426 -7.81 -7.18 0.54
C PHE A 426 -6.59 -7.44 1.43
N SER A 427 -6.40 -6.63 2.48
CA SER A 427 -5.29 -6.75 3.44
C SER A 427 -5.28 -8.10 4.17
N THR A 428 -6.45 -8.70 4.36
CA THR A 428 -6.61 -10.01 5.00
C THR A 428 -6.28 -11.14 4.03
N MET A 429 -6.71 -11.06 2.76
CA MET A 429 -6.38 -12.05 1.73
C MET A 429 -4.87 -12.10 1.45
N TYR A 430 -4.19 -10.96 1.62
CA TYR A 430 -2.74 -10.83 1.51
C TYR A 430 -1.97 -11.72 2.52
N ALA A 431 -2.53 -11.98 3.70
CA ALA A 431 -1.85 -12.66 4.79
C ALA A 431 -2.80 -13.57 5.60
N PRO A 432 -2.82 -14.90 5.33
CA PRO A 432 -3.70 -15.85 6.02
C PRO A 432 -3.59 -15.88 7.54
N SER A 433 -2.44 -15.51 8.10
CA SER A 433 -2.29 -15.32 9.56
C SER A 433 -3.29 -14.35 10.19
N LYS A 434 -3.90 -13.45 9.39
CA LYS A 434 -4.93 -12.51 9.86
C LYS A 434 -6.36 -13.05 9.82
N TRP A 435 -6.59 -14.19 9.16
CA TRP A 435 -7.93 -14.69 8.83
C TRP A 435 -8.80 -14.90 10.08
N ALA A 436 -8.27 -15.58 11.11
CA ALA A 436 -8.95 -15.78 12.39
C ALA A 436 -9.40 -14.46 13.03
N ASN A 437 -8.50 -13.49 13.14
CA ASN A 437 -8.86 -12.21 13.73
C ASN A 437 -9.91 -11.47 12.89
N PHE A 438 -9.77 -11.46 11.57
CA PHE A 438 -10.72 -10.77 10.69
C PHE A 438 -12.15 -11.32 10.82
N THR A 439 -12.32 -12.64 10.99
CA THR A 439 -13.65 -13.21 11.21
C THR A 439 -14.32 -12.76 12.50
N LYS A 440 -13.55 -12.51 13.56
CA LYS A 440 -14.09 -11.90 14.79
C LYS A 440 -14.65 -10.51 14.51
N LEU A 441 -13.95 -9.72 13.69
CA LEU A 441 -14.38 -8.38 13.31
C LEU A 441 -15.67 -8.41 12.47
N LEU A 442 -15.76 -9.34 11.50
CA LEU A 442 -16.97 -9.51 10.69
C LEU A 442 -18.18 -9.92 11.53
N VAL A 443 -18.01 -10.82 12.50
CA VAL A 443 -19.10 -11.22 13.41
C VAL A 443 -19.61 -10.02 14.23
N GLU A 444 -18.72 -9.17 14.74
CA GLU A 444 -19.13 -7.97 15.48
C GLU A 444 -19.83 -6.96 14.57
N ALA A 445 -19.34 -6.77 13.34
CA ALA A 445 -19.99 -5.90 12.36
C ALA A 445 -21.40 -6.41 12.01
N HIS A 446 -21.60 -7.72 11.84
CA HIS A 446 -22.93 -8.31 11.63
C HIS A 446 -23.91 -8.10 12.80
N LYS A 447 -23.40 -7.89 14.02
CA LYS A 447 -24.21 -7.51 15.20
C LYS A 447 -24.45 -6.00 15.31
N GLY A 448 -23.95 -5.21 14.35
CA GLY A 448 -24.02 -3.75 14.35
C GLY A 448 -22.90 -3.06 15.14
N ASN A 449 -21.91 -3.80 15.64
CA ASN A 449 -20.75 -3.25 16.35
C ASN A 449 -19.56 -3.09 15.40
N HIS A 450 -19.42 -1.91 14.80
CA HIS A 450 -18.36 -1.61 13.83
C HIS A 450 -17.05 -1.09 14.44
N VAL A 451 -17.00 -0.85 15.76
CA VAL A 451 -15.79 -0.33 16.42
C VAL A 451 -14.57 -1.20 16.14
N PRO A 452 -14.60 -2.53 16.34
CA PRO A 452 -13.42 -3.36 16.12
C PRO A 452 -12.93 -3.33 14.67
N LEU A 453 -13.87 -3.26 13.71
CA LEU A 453 -13.55 -3.22 12.29
C LEU A 453 -12.83 -1.92 11.89
N VAL A 454 -13.32 -0.76 12.34
CA VAL A 454 -12.70 0.53 12.01
C VAL A 454 -11.39 0.79 12.76
N GLU A 455 -11.23 0.20 13.94
CA GLU A 455 -9.95 0.23 14.68
C GLU A 455 -8.89 -0.63 13.98
N ALA A 456 -9.30 -1.78 13.44
CA ALA A 456 -8.40 -2.68 12.73
C ALA A 456 -8.06 -2.20 11.31
N SER A 457 -8.96 -1.45 10.66
CA SER A 457 -8.71 -0.92 9.31
C SER A 457 -7.61 0.14 9.30
N GLY A 458 -7.37 0.82 10.43
CA GLY A 458 -6.25 1.75 10.59
C GLY A 458 -6.28 2.95 9.64
N ILE A 459 -7.42 3.23 9.00
CA ILE A 459 -7.66 4.40 8.15
C ILE A 459 -7.59 5.71 8.98
N THR A 460 -7.52 5.57 10.30
CA THR A 460 -7.12 6.60 11.26
C THR A 460 -5.63 6.92 11.21
N ARG A 461 -5.14 7.52 10.12
CA ARG A 461 -3.94 8.37 10.23
C ARG A 461 -4.42 9.75 10.67
N LEU A 462 -4.25 10.03 11.96
CA LEU A 462 -4.33 11.40 12.47
C LEU A 462 -3.44 12.32 11.60
N PRO A 463 -3.86 13.57 11.32
CA PRO A 463 -3.02 14.56 10.65
C PRO A 463 -1.60 14.66 11.27
N HIS A 464 -1.52 14.47 12.59
CA HIS A 464 -0.30 14.67 13.37
C HIS A 464 0.62 13.45 13.53
N LYS A 465 0.31 12.31 12.90
CA LYS A 465 1.28 11.21 12.81
C LYS A 465 1.79 11.20 11.37
N PRO A 466 3.06 11.59 11.14
CA PRO A 466 3.67 11.50 9.82
C PRO A 466 3.30 10.17 9.19
N ALA A 467 3.04 10.15 7.88
CA ALA A 467 3.11 8.89 7.16
C ALA A 467 4.47 8.29 7.52
N THR A 468 4.46 7.26 8.38
CA THR A 468 5.68 6.56 8.74
C THR A 468 6.37 6.21 7.43
N ASP A 469 7.71 6.31 7.39
CA ASP A 469 8.61 6.14 6.23
C ASP A 469 8.46 4.81 5.41
N GLY A 470 7.30 4.14 5.43
CA GLY A 470 6.86 3.09 4.51
C GLY A 470 6.18 3.64 3.25
N ALA A 471 5.56 2.73 2.49
CA ALA A 471 4.99 3.00 1.17
C ALA A 471 4.14 4.26 1.15
N ASN A 472 4.56 5.21 0.31
CA ASN A 472 3.76 6.37 -0.06
C ASN A 472 3.35 6.22 -1.53
N ASP A 473 2.07 6.51 -1.81
CA ASP A 473 1.49 6.43 -3.15
C ASP A 473 2.34 7.18 -4.19
N GLN A 474 2.99 8.28 -3.77
CA GLN A 474 3.83 9.08 -4.66
C GLN A 474 5.04 8.30 -5.16
N ALA A 475 5.78 7.57 -4.31
CA ALA A 475 6.90 6.75 -4.77
C ALA A 475 6.40 5.60 -5.64
N GLN A 476 5.32 4.94 -5.21
CA GLN A 476 4.71 3.84 -5.97
C GLN A 476 4.40 4.26 -7.41
N PHE A 477 3.63 5.34 -7.61
CA PHE A 477 3.26 5.84 -8.93
C PHE A 477 4.44 6.43 -9.70
N SER A 478 5.36 7.13 -9.03
CA SER A 478 6.57 7.64 -9.67
C SER A 478 7.42 6.53 -10.28
N ILE A 479 7.52 5.39 -9.58
CA ILE A 479 8.27 4.23 -10.05
C ILE A 479 7.51 3.53 -11.16
N MET A 480 6.29 3.03 -10.87
CA MET A 480 5.58 2.17 -11.82
C MET A 480 5.15 2.92 -13.08
N CYS A 481 4.59 4.13 -12.93
CA CYS A 481 4.13 4.91 -14.07
C CYS A 481 5.28 5.66 -14.74
N GLY A 482 6.31 6.06 -13.98
CA GLY A 482 7.48 6.72 -14.54
C GLY A 482 8.18 5.87 -15.61
N GLU A 483 8.17 4.54 -15.46
CA GLU A 483 8.80 3.62 -16.41
C GLU A 483 7.83 2.77 -17.23
N ALA A 484 6.52 2.90 -17.04
CA ALA A 484 5.51 2.26 -17.88
C ALA A 484 5.59 2.71 -19.34
N LEU A 485 5.15 1.84 -20.25
CA LEU A 485 4.82 2.23 -21.62
C LEU A 485 3.57 3.10 -21.62
N GLN A 486 3.58 4.16 -22.43
CA GLN A 486 2.41 5.00 -22.65
C GLN A 486 1.70 4.60 -23.94
N TYR A 487 0.38 4.68 -23.89
CA TYR A 487 -0.46 4.77 -25.09
C TYR A 487 -0.45 6.20 -25.63
N ASP A 488 -0.79 6.38 -26.91
CA ASP A 488 -0.67 7.66 -27.62
C ASP A 488 -1.62 8.75 -27.10
N GLU A 489 -2.73 8.35 -26.45
CA GLU A 489 -3.75 9.25 -25.89
C GLU A 489 -3.99 8.97 -24.41
N ASP A 490 -4.25 10.05 -23.67
CA ASP A 490 -4.61 9.97 -22.25
C ASP A 490 -5.99 9.32 -22.11
N TRP A 491 -6.09 8.32 -21.23
CA TRP A 491 -7.35 7.63 -20.99
C TRP A 491 -8.40 8.57 -20.40
N ASP A 492 -9.61 8.50 -20.95
CA ASP A 492 -10.79 9.17 -20.42
C ASP A 492 -11.62 8.25 -19.50
N GLU A 493 -12.79 8.72 -19.04
CA GLU A 493 -13.72 7.91 -18.23
C GLU A 493 -14.18 6.64 -18.96
N GLY A 494 -14.38 6.72 -20.28
CA GLY A 494 -14.79 5.59 -21.09
C GLY A 494 -13.71 4.51 -21.17
N ASP A 495 -12.45 4.91 -21.33
CA ASP A 495 -11.33 3.97 -21.32
C ASP A 495 -11.07 3.37 -19.94
N TYR A 496 -11.21 4.16 -18.88
CA TYR A 496 -11.19 3.66 -17.50
C TYR A 496 -12.26 2.57 -17.30
N LYS A 497 -13.50 2.82 -17.71
CA LYS A 497 -14.61 1.85 -17.61
C LYS A 497 -14.34 0.57 -18.40
N LYS A 498 -13.85 0.69 -19.63
CA LYS A 498 -13.46 -0.49 -20.44
C LYS A 498 -12.38 -1.31 -19.75
N PHE A 499 -11.42 -0.65 -19.10
CA PHE A 499 -10.37 -1.32 -18.36
C PHE A 499 -10.89 -2.00 -17.10
N LEU A 500 -11.76 -1.34 -16.33
CA LEU A 500 -12.48 -1.93 -15.21
C LEU A 500 -13.25 -3.18 -15.64
N ASP A 501 -14.08 -3.07 -16.69
CA ASP A 501 -14.86 -4.20 -17.24
C ASP A 501 -13.97 -5.38 -17.64
N LYS A 502 -12.76 -5.10 -18.13
CA LYS A 502 -11.78 -6.14 -18.47
C LYS A 502 -11.27 -6.84 -17.22
N LEU A 503 -10.91 -6.10 -16.18
CA LEU A 503 -10.41 -6.69 -14.93
C LEU A 503 -11.50 -7.46 -14.19
N GLU A 504 -12.73 -6.94 -14.14
CA GLU A 504 -13.85 -7.58 -13.43
C GLU A 504 -14.33 -8.88 -14.10
N LYS A 505 -14.12 -9.01 -15.41
CA LYS A 505 -14.30 -10.29 -16.11
C LYS A 505 -13.29 -11.36 -15.67
N ILE A 506 -12.13 -10.95 -15.14
CA ILE A 506 -11.11 -11.86 -14.62
C ILE A 506 -11.38 -12.14 -13.14
N SER A 507 -11.57 -11.08 -12.34
CA SER A 507 -11.90 -11.14 -10.93
C SER A 507 -12.83 -9.97 -10.58
N PRO A 508 -14.12 -10.21 -10.31
CA PRO A 508 -15.06 -9.15 -9.97
C PRO A 508 -14.63 -8.31 -8.75
N PHE A 509 -14.13 -8.95 -7.69
CA PHE A 509 -13.73 -8.24 -6.49
C PHE A 509 -12.35 -7.59 -6.65
N GLY A 510 -11.38 -8.35 -7.17
CA GLY A 510 -10.01 -7.90 -7.36
C GLY A 510 -9.88 -6.84 -8.45
N GLY A 511 -10.71 -6.90 -9.48
CA GLY A 511 -10.68 -5.96 -10.60
C GLY A 511 -10.98 -4.52 -10.19
N GLU A 512 -12.02 -4.31 -9.39
CA GLU A 512 -12.31 -2.98 -8.84
C GLU A 512 -11.17 -2.45 -7.94
N LEU A 513 -10.54 -3.32 -7.15
CA LEU A 513 -9.44 -2.93 -6.26
C LEU A 513 -8.17 -2.51 -7.01
N TRP A 514 -7.89 -3.17 -8.13
CA TRP A 514 -6.63 -3.01 -8.86
C TRP A 514 -6.69 -2.03 -10.04
N VAL A 515 -7.88 -1.66 -10.50
CA VAL A 515 -8.03 -0.84 -11.71
C VAL A 515 -7.25 0.48 -11.64
N ARG A 516 -7.14 1.08 -10.45
CA ARG A 516 -6.48 2.37 -10.26
C ARG A 516 -5.00 2.31 -10.63
N ASP A 517 -4.29 1.24 -10.27
CA ASP A 517 -2.84 1.12 -10.49
C ASP A 517 -2.48 1.17 -11.99
N GLY A 518 -3.28 0.53 -12.84
CA GLY A 518 -3.12 0.64 -14.29
C GLY A 518 -3.65 1.97 -14.83
N ALA A 519 -4.84 2.39 -14.39
CA ALA A 519 -5.51 3.56 -14.93
C ALA A 519 -4.76 4.87 -14.68
N ILE A 520 -4.14 5.05 -13.52
CA ILE A 520 -3.38 6.27 -13.20
C ILE A 520 -2.18 6.47 -14.14
N CYS A 521 -1.50 5.39 -14.53
CA CYS A 521 -0.35 5.46 -15.41
C CYS A 521 -0.69 5.93 -16.83
N GLN A 522 -1.93 5.67 -17.27
CA GLN A 522 -2.43 5.97 -18.61
C GLN A 522 -3.30 7.23 -18.68
N SER A 523 -3.99 7.59 -17.59
CA SER A 523 -4.87 8.76 -17.56
C SER A 523 -4.16 10.02 -17.02
N ALA A 524 -3.48 9.94 -15.88
CA ALA A 524 -3.11 11.12 -15.10
C ALA A 524 -1.59 11.33 -14.93
N TRP A 525 -0.80 10.27 -14.74
CA TRP A 525 0.61 10.41 -14.36
C TRP A 525 1.48 10.93 -15.52
N LYS A 526 2.10 12.11 -15.38
CA LYS A 526 2.88 12.73 -16.48
C LYS A 526 4.40 12.77 -16.26
N ILE A 527 4.88 12.40 -15.07
CA ILE A 527 6.30 12.41 -14.76
C ILE A 527 6.91 11.10 -15.26
N ARG A 528 7.89 11.18 -16.17
CA ARG A 528 8.50 10.00 -16.79
C ARG A 528 9.97 9.89 -16.42
N ALA A 529 10.40 8.65 -16.20
CA ALA A 529 11.77 8.35 -15.86
C ALA A 529 12.70 8.58 -17.05
N LYS A 530 13.89 9.12 -16.79
CA LYS A 530 14.94 9.33 -17.81
C LYS A 530 15.59 8.02 -18.21
N ASP A 531 15.91 7.19 -17.24
CA ASP A 531 16.56 5.89 -17.45
C ASP A 531 15.49 4.80 -17.40
N THR A 532 15.14 4.21 -18.55
CA THR A 532 14.17 3.11 -18.60
C THR A 532 14.79 1.92 -19.31
N TRP A 533 14.54 0.73 -18.76
CA TRP A 533 14.94 -0.53 -19.38
C TRP A 533 13.77 -1.17 -20.11
N ARG A 534 14.03 -1.66 -21.31
CA ARG A 534 13.06 -2.34 -22.20
C ARG A 534 13.61 -3.69 -22.67
N GLY A 535 14.37 -4.35 -21.81
CA GLY A 535 14.96 -5.65 -22.14
C GLY A 535 13.92 -6.74 -22.31
N SER A 536 14.38 -7.85 -22.87
CA SER A 536 13.51 -8.99 -23.18
C SER A 536 13.44 -10.03 -22.06
N PHE A 537 14.18 -9.83 -20.96
CA PHE A 537 14.24 -10.71 -19.79
C PHE A 537 14.59 -12.16 -20.17
N ASN A 538 15.48 -12.29 -21.17
CA ASN A 538 15.96 -13.55 -21.71
C ASN A 538 17.49 -13.67 -21.67
N SER A 539 18.14 -12.83 -20.86
CA SER A 539 19.57 -12.90 -20.59
C SER A 539 19.97 -14.28 -20.04
N THR A 540 21.28 -14.52 -19.95
CA THR A 540 21.85 -15.68 -19.28
C THR A 540 22.59 -15.20 -18.04
N PRO A 541 21.93 -15.12 -16.87
CA PRO A 541 22.58 -14.78 -15.61
C PRO A 541 23.75 -15.72 -15.29
N ALA A 542 24.80 -15.19 -14.65
CA ALA A 542 25.99 -15.96 -14.26
C ALA A 542 25.68 -17.13 -13.32
N ASN A 543 24.60 -17.00 -12.53
CA ASN A 543 24.08 -18.06 -11.67
C ASN A 543 22.57 -18.20 -11.88
N PRO A 544 22.00 -19.42 -11.75
CA PRO A 544 20.56 -19.60 -11.85
C PRO A 544 19.80 -18.87 -10.75
N ILE A 545 18.53 -18.59 -11.01
CA ILE A 545 17.61 -17.92 -10.08
C ILE A 545 16.65 -18.97 -9.48
N LEU A 546 16.42 -18.87 -8.17
CA LEU A 546 15.36 -19.60 -7.48
C LEU A 546 14.11 -18.73 -7.41
N PHE A 547 12.99 -19.24 -7.91
CA PHE A 547 11.68 -18.59 -7.81
C PHE A 547 10.85 -19.26 -6.71
N GLY A 548 10.03 -18.48 -6.01
CA GLY A 548 9.07 -18.93 -5.00
C GLY A 548 7.66 -18.40 -5.30
N SER A 549 6.64 -19.20 -5.05
CA SER A 549 5.24 -18.78 -5.19
C SER A 549 4.30 -19.69 -4.39
N ASN A 550 3.11 -19.21 -4.08
CA ASN A 550 2.04 -20.03 -3.53
C ASN A 550 1.15 -20.57 -4.67
N ASP A 551 0.37 -21.60 -4.41
CA ASP A 551 -0.68 -22.02 -5.36
C ASP A 551 -1.70 -20.90 -5.61
N TYR A 552 -2.01 -20.13 -4.57
CA TYR A 552 -2.96 -19.03 -4.59
C TYR A 552 -2.35 -17.77 -3.98
N ASP A 553 -1.84 -16.89 -4.84
CA ASP A 553 -1.31 -15.59 -4.43
C ASP A 553 -2.21 -14.48 -4.99
N PRO A 554 -2.88 -13.67 -4.13
CA PRO A 554 -3.90 -12.72 -4.57
C PRO A 554 -3.34 -11.52 -5.36
N VAL A 555 -2.02 -11.43 -5.51
CA VAL A 555 -1.33 -10.28 -6.13
C VAL A 555 -0.33 -10.71 -7.20
N THR A 556 0.37 -11.83 -7.01
CA THR A 556 1.38 -12.33 -7.95
C THR A 556 1.17 -13.82 -8.25
N PRO A 557 0.23 -14.14 -9.15
CA PRO A 557 -0.25 -15.51 -9.34
C PRO A 557 0.85 -16.46 -9.83
N LEU A 558 0.75 -17.75 -9.49
CA LEU A 558 1.78 -18.77 -9.77
C LEU A 558 2.21 -18.83 -11.25
N ARG A 559 1.29 -18.50 -12.16
CA ARG A 559 1.57 -18.42 -13.61
C ARG A 559 2.68 -17.42 -13.94
N ALA A 560 2.77 -16.31 -13.21
CA ALA A 560 3.82 -15.30 -13.39
C ALA A 560 5.19 -15.85 -12.98
N ALA A 561 5.27 -16.57 -11.85
CA ALA A 561 6.50 -17.24 -11.42
C ALA A 561 6.98 -18.29 -12.44
N ARG A 562 6.07 -19.11 -12.96
CA ARG A 562 6.40 -20.08 -14.02
C ARG A 562 6.90 -19.40 -15.29
N LYS A 563 6.25 -18.30 -15.70
CA LYS A 563 6.63 -17.51 -16.88
C LYS A 563 8.00 -16.88 -16.73
N MET A 564 8.29 -16.21 -15.62
CA MET A 564 9.58 -15.57 -15.38
C MET A 564 10.72 -16.56 -15.15
N ARG A 565 10.46 -17.71 -14.53
CA ARG A 565 11.42 -18.83 -14.46
C ARG A 565 11.87 -19.25 -15.86
N ASP A 566 10.93 -19.31 -16.79
CA ASP A 566 11.14 -19.81 -18.15
C ASP A 566 11.66 -18.74 -19.12
N SER A 567 11.69 -17.46 -18.73
CA SER A 567 12.13 -16.37 -19.61
C SER A 567 13.66 -16.29 -19.72
N PHE A 568 14.38 -16.42 -18.60
CA PHE A 568 15.85 -16.38 -18.57
C PHE A 568 16.48 -17.70 -19.04
N ARG A 569 17.61 -17.62 -19.74
CA ARG A 569 18.32 -18.76 -20.35
C ARG A 569 19.27 -19.46 -19.38
N SER A 570 18.87 -19.60 -18.12
CA SER A 570 19.62 -20.28 -17.05
C SER A 570 18.82 -21.46 -16.50
N ASN A 571 19.45 -22.36 -15.74
CA ASN A 571 18.79 -23.52 -15.12
C ASN A 571 17.95 -23.11 -13.89
N ASN A 572 17.03 -22.18 -14.08
CA ASN A 572 16.21 -21.61 -13.01
C ASN A 572 15.23 -22.63 -12.47
N LYS A 573 15.02 -22.59 -11.16
CA LYS A 573 14.10 -23.49 -10.47
C LYS A 573 12.99 -22.71 -9.79
N LEU A 574 11.86 -23.35 -9.60
CA LEU A 574 10.73 -22.84 -8.81
C LEU A 574 10.45 -23.83 -7.68
N PHE A 575 10.10 -23.31 -6.51
CA PHE A 575 9.33 -24.09 -5.53
C PHE A 575 7.98 -23.42 -5.32
N ARG A 576 6.92 -24.23 -5.18
CA ARG A 576 5.59 -23.74 -4.84
C ARG A 576 5.09 -24.31 -3.52
N ILE A 577 4.37 -23.51 -2.75
CA ILE A 577 3.66 -24.01 -1.57
C ILE A 577 2.27 -24.50 -1.98
N GLU A 578 2.09 -25.82 -1.93
CA GLU A 578 0.85 -26.47 -2.31
C GLU A 578 -0.29 -26.10 -1.37
N LYS A 579 -1.43 -25.70 -1.95
CA LYS A 579 -2.57 -25.11 -1.23
C LYS A 579 -2.20 -23.92 -0.34
N GLY A 580 -1.05 -23.29 -0.60
CA GLY A 580 -0.66 -22.05 0.06
C GLY A 580 -1.55 -20.91 -0.41
N TYR A 581 -2.08 -20.14 0.53
CA TYR A 581 -2.79 -18.89 0.28
C TYR A 581 -1.92 -17.70 0.72
N GLY A 582 -2.18 -16.53 0.14
CA GLY A 582 -1.55 -15.27 0.54
C GLY A 582 -0.40 -14.85 -0.35
N HIS A 583 0.11 -13.64 -0.10
CA HIS A 583 1.10 -13.01 -0.96
C HIS A 583 2.53 -13.40 -0.58
N CYS A 584 3.30 -13.91 -1.55
CA CYS A 584 4.63 -14.50 -1.37
C CYS A 584 4.62 -15.76 -0.48
N THR A 585 5.63 -16.63 -0.61
CA THR A 585 5.74 -17.85 0.20
C THR A 585 5.91 -17.60 1.70
N ILE A 586 6.34 -16.39 2.09
CA ILE A 586 6.39 -15.98 3.50
C ILE A 586 5.01 -15.84 4.16
N ALA A 587 3.92 -15.78 3.39
CA ALA A 587 2.55 -15.81 3.90
C ALA A 587 2.05 -17.24 4.18
N ALA A 588 2.74 -18.26 3.67
CA ALA A 588 2.36 -19.66 3.71
C ALA A 588 3.51 -20.51 4.33
N PRO A 589 3.60 -20.59 5.67
CA PRO A 589 4.71 -21.26 6.36
C PRO A 589 4.95 -22.70 5.89
N SER A 590 6.19 -22.97 5.48
CA SER A 590 6.63 -24.29 5.00
C SER A 590 8.11 -24.51 5.26
N LYS A 591 8.44 -25.50 6.10
CA LYS A 591 9.81 -25.98 6.34
C LYS A 591 10.45 -26.48 5.05
N CYS A 592 9.65 -27.06 4.14
CA CYS A 592 10.14 -27.46 2.82
C CYS A 592 10.60 -26.23 2.01
N GLY A 593 9.81 -25.15 2.01
CA GLY A 593 10.15 -23.89 1.37
C GLY A 593 11.41 -23.27 1.98
N SER A 594 11.42 -23.06 3.29
CA SER A 594 12.57 -22.50 4.02
C SER A 594 13.84 -23.32 3.83
N LYS A 595 13.75 -24.66 3.87
CA LYS A 595 14.90 -25.54 3.58
C LYS A 595 15.39 -25.38 2.14
N THR A 596 14.48 -25.25 1.17
CA THR A 596 14.87 -25.07 -0.25
C THR A 596 15.64 -23.76 -0.45
N VAL A 597 15.20 -22.67 0.19
CA VAL A 597 15.91 -21.39 0.19
C VAL A 597 17.27 -21.53 0.91
N GLY A 598 17.30 -22.13 2.10
CA GLY A 598 18.53 -22.34 2.86
C GLY A 598 19.56 -23.21 2.12
N ASP A 599 19.13 -24.30 1.49
CA ASP A 599 19.99 -25.15 0.66
C ASP A 599 20.60 -24.37 -0.52
N TRP A 600 19.82 -23.50 -1.17
CA TRP A 600 20.33 -22.67 -2.25
C TRP A 600 21.39 -21.69 -1.75
N PHE A 601 21.07 -20.90 -0.71
CA PHE A 601 21.97 -19.87 -0.21
C PHE A 601 23.17 -20.42 0.54
N VAL A 602 23.01 -21.40 1.42
CA VAL A 602 24.10 -21.90 2.25
C VAL A 602 24.91 -22.96 1.51
N ARG A 603 24.25 -23.88 0.81
CA ARG A 603 24.89 -25.05 0.19
C ARG A 603 25.10 -24.92 -1.32
N GLY A 604 24.47 -23.94 -1.98
CA GLY A 604 24.52 -23.80 -3.43
C GLY A 604 23.71 -24.87 -4.18
N VAL A 605 22.73 -25.49 -3.50
CA VAL A 605 21.94 -26.60 -4.04
C VAL A 605 20.55 -26.11 -4.42
N LEU A 606 20.18 -26.25 -5.68
CA LEU A 606 18.84 -26.01 -6.19
C LEU A 606 18.04 -27.32 -6.25
N PRO A 607 16.69 -27.27 -6.32
CA PRO A 607 15.88 -28.44 -6.61
C PRO A 607 16.30 -29.18 -7.89
N GLU A 608 16.23 -30.50 -7.88
CA GLU A 608 16.50 -31.33 -9.06
C GLU A 608 15.41 -31.12 -10.12
N GLU A 609 14.13 -31.23 -9.73
CA GLU A 609 13.01 -30.89 -10.59
C GLU A 609 13.00 -29.41 -10.98
N LYS A 610 12.33 -29.09 -12.10
CA LYS A 610 12.12 -27.71 -12.55
C LYS A 610 11.19 -26.92 -11.60
N GLU A 611 10.26 -27.63 -10.98
CA GLU A 611 9.26 -27.08 -10.06
C GLU A 611 9.03 -28.04 -8.90
N LYS A 612 9.56 -27.69 -7.73
CA LYS A 612 9.42 -28.45 -6.50
C LYS A 612 8.10 -28.11 -5.81
N VAL A 613 7.41 -29.12 -5.32
CA VAL A 613 6.18 -28.94 -4.55
C VAL A 613 6.50 -29.07 -3.06
N CYS A 614 6.14 -28.05 -2.29
CA CYS A 614 6.32 -28.00 -0.85
C CYS A 614 4.97 -27.97 -0.15
N GLN A 615 4.80 -28.76 0.91
CA GLN A 615 3.59 -28.77 1.71
C GLN A 615 3.61 -27.64 2.75
N LEU A 616 2.42 -27.16 3.13
CA LEU A 616 2.25 -26.32 4.31
C LEU A 616 2.66 -27.07 5.59
N ASP A 617 3.25 -26.36 6.55
CA ASP A 617 3.64 -26.96 7.84
C ASP A 617 2.45 -27.22 8.77
N VAL A 618 1.40 -26.41 8.63
CA VAL A 618 0.14 -26.53 9.37
C VAL A 618 -0.92 -26.89 8.33
N PRO A 619 -1.80 -27.89 8.58
CA PRO A 619 -2.89 -28.21 7.66
C PRO A 619 -3.74 -26.95 7.37
N PRO A 620 -4.58 -26.95 6.32
CA PRO A 620 -5.41 -25.80 5.95
C PRO A 620 -6.57 -25.56 6.93
N TYR A 621 -6.33 -25.71 8.24
CA TYR A 621 -7.16 -25.07 9.23
C TYR A 621 -6.97 -23.57 9.08
N PHE A 622 -8.09 -22.86 9.13
CA PHE A 622 -8.14 -21.42 9.31
C PHE A 622 -7.06 -20.99 10.31
N PRO A 623 -5.99 -20.27 9.88
CA PRO A 623 -4.82 -20.07 10.72
C PRO A 623 -5.21 -19.38 12.03
N GLN A 624 -4.97 -20.05 13.15
CA GLN A 624 -5.32 -19.51 14.47
C GLN A 624 -4.32 -18.41 14.88
N PRO A 625 -4.76 -17.40 15.64
CA PRO A 625 -3.83 -16.46 16.27
C PRO A 625 -2.93 -17.25 17.21
N THR A 626 -1.68 -16.80 17.36
CA THR A 626 -0.84 -17.34 18.45
C THR A 626 -1.45 -16.95 19.81
N ALA A 627 -1.19 -17.74 20.87
CA ALA A 627 -1.76 -17.50 22.20
C ALA A 627 -1.55 -16.04 22.70
N ASP A 628 -0.45 -15.41 22.33
CA ASP A 628 -0.15 -14.01 22.66
C ASP A 628 -1.09 -13.00 21.95
N GLU A 629 -1.51 -13.28 20.72
CA GLU A 629 -2.47 -12.46 19.96
C GLU A 629 -3.90 -12.61 20.51
N GLU A 630 -4.26 -13.81 20.99
CA GLU A 630 -5.56 -14.07 21.62
C GLU A 630 -5.71 -13.30 22.94
N THR A 631 -4.64 -13.29 23.75
CA THR A 631 -4.60 -12.53 25.01
C THR A 631 -4.72 -11.02 24.76
N MET A 632 -4.05 -10.47 23.74
CA MET A 632 -4.13 -9.04 23.43
C MET A 632 -5.48 -8.63 22.82
N SER A 633 -6.08 -9.48 21.98
CA SER A 633 -7.33 -9.17 21.28
C SER A 633 -8.55 -9.06 22.21
N THR A 634 -8.50 -9.71 23.38
CA THR A 634 -9.60 -9.78 24.36
C THR A 634 -9.55 -8.67 25.42
N LEU A 635 -8.44 -7.94 25.52
CA LEU A 635 -8.26 -6.86 26.49
C LEU A 635 -8.87 -5.55 25.98
N SER A 636 -9.57 -4.84 26.88
CA SER A 636 -9.97 -3.45 26.66
C SER A 636 -8.75 -2.54 26.47
N MET A 637 -8.93 -1.36 25.88
CA MET A 637 -7.81 -0.43 25.65
C MET A 637 -7.06 -0.05 26.93
N GLU A 638 -7.75 0.00 28.07
CA GLU A 638 -7.14 0.27 29.37
C GLU A 638 -6.28 -0.90 29.84
N GLU A 639 -6.77 -2.13 29.66
CA GLU A 639 -6.03 -3.35 30.01
C GLU A 639 -4.81 -3.56 29.09
N ARG A 640 -4.92 -3.23 27.80
CA ARG A 640 -3.77 -3.23 26.86
C ARG A 640 -2.71 -2.23 27.28
N ARG A 641 -3.12 -1.00 27.63
CA ARG A 641 -2.19 0.02 28.16
C ARG A 641 -1.53 -0.41 29.47
N GLN A 642 -2.24 -1.14 30.32
CA GLN A 642 -1.70 -1.66 31.57
C GLN A 642 -0.71 -2.82 31.33
N VAL A 643 -0.98 -3.69 30.34
CA VAL A 643 -0.04 -4.73 29.92
C VAL A 643 1.22 -4.11 29.31
N GLU A 644 1.07 -3.15 28.38
CA GLU A 644 2.19 -2.41 27.79
C GLU A 644 3.00 -1.65 28.86
N ALA A 645 2.32 -1.03 29.83
CA ALA A 645 2.99 -0.35 30.95
C ALA A 645 3.69 -1.35 31.89
N ALA A 646 3.12 -2.53 32.12
CA ALA A 646 3.71 -3.58 32.93
C ALA A 646 4.94 -4.20 32.24
N GLU A 647 4.88 -4.45 30.94
CA GLU A 647 6.01 -4.90 30.12
C GLU A 647 7.11 -3.84 30.04
N ALA A 648 6.75 -2.56 29.90
CA ALA A 648 7.70 -1.46 29.97
C ALA A 648 8.35 -1.37 31.36
N MET A 649 7.60 -1.57 32.45
CA MET A 649 8.15 -1.60 33.80
C MET A 649 9.02 -2.83 34.05
N GLN A 650 8.70 -3.98 33.46
CA GLN A 650 9.51 -5.18 33.54
C GLN A 650 10.84 -4.99 32.78
N THR A 651 10.78 -4.39 31.59
CA THR A 651 11.96 -4.02 30.80
C THR A 651 12.83 -3.02 31.56
N VAL A 652 12.23 -2.01 32.21
CA VAL A 652 12.95 -1.08 33.08
C VAL A 652 13.55 -1.82 34.30
N GLY A 653 12.84 -2.79 34.86
CA GLY A 653 13.32 -3.64 35.95
C GLY A 653 14.53 -4.48 35.55
N GLU A 654 14.51 -5.05 34.36
CA GLU A 654 15.61 -5.83 33.77
C GLU A 654 16.82 -4.94 33.46
N ILE A 655 16.60 -3.76 32.84
CA ILE A 655 17.66 -2.76 32.62
C ILE A 655 18.26 -2.29 33.94
N MET A 656 17.44 -2.08 34.98
CA MET A 656 17.92 -1.70 36.31
C MET A 656 18.66 -2.83 37.02
N ALA A 657 18.27 -4.09 36.81
CA ALA A 657 18.97 -5.26 37.32
C ALA A 657 20.32 -5.43 36.61
N GLU A 658 20.37 -5.23 35.29
CA GLU A 658 21.56 -5.28 34.46
C GLU A 658 22.53 -4.12 34.80
N TRP A 659 22.00 -2.91 35.04
CA TRP A 659 22.75 -1.77 35.55
C TRP A 659 23.32 -2.03 36.95
N ARG A 660 22.57 -2.67 37.86
CA ARG A 660 23.08 -3.07 39.19
C ARG A 660 24.17 -4.13 39.09
N GLN A 661 24.07 -5.07 38.14
CA GLN A 661 25.10 -6.08 37.93
C GLN A 661 26.39 -5.51 37.32
N THR A 662 26.28 -4.53 36.42
CA THR A 662 27.42 -3.88 35.76
C THR A 662 28.07 -2.77 36.58
N ASN A 663 27.29 -1.96 37.33
CA ASN A 663 27.79 -0.82 38.09
C ASN A 663 27.84 -1.03 39.61
N GLY A 664 27.17 -2.05 40.16
CA GLY A 664 27.20 -2.38 41.60
C GLY A 664 28.57 -2.81 42.13
N ARG A 665 29.57 -3.05 41.25
CA ARG A 665 30.97 -3.30 41.62
C ARG A 665 31.84 -2.04 41.71
N ARG A 666 31.33 -0.85 41.37
CA ARG A 666 32.12 0.40 41.33
C ARG A 666 31.87 1.43 42.43
N PHE A 667 30.96 1.16 43.37
CA PHE A 667 30.80 1.99 44.56
C PHE A 667 30.70 1.13 45.82
N LYS A 668 31.85 0.92 46.47
CA LYS A 668 31.93 0.67 47.91
C LYS A 668 32.40 1.97 48.55
N PHE A 669 31.54 2.58 49.36
CA PHE A 669 31.99 3.35 50.53
C PHE A 669 32.05 2.40 51.71
#